data_AF-A0A964PF13-F1
#
_entry.id   AF-A0A964PF13-F1
#
_cell.length_a   1.000
_cell.length_b   1.000
_cell.length_c   1.000
_cell.angle_alpha   90.00
_cell.angle_beta   90.00
_cell.angle_gamma   90.00
#
_symmetry.space_group_name_H-M   'P 1'
#
loop_
_entity.id
_entity.type
_entity.pdbx_description
1 polymer ?
#
loop_
_entity_poly.entity_id
_entity_poly.type
_entity_poly.pdbx_seq_one_letter_code
_entity_poly.pdbx_strand_id
1 'polypeptide(L)'
;MINFLPPFETPHAMIRTVAGFLSIFAAILTCKGHLSAQEKNDTALVTEYQRAIRPLQAKYCFSCHGATKPKGGIDLASLKGSEKPHAWKEVWERLRNRQMPPAGKPQPSAAEREQMLAWIELVFAAETLNGHADPGPLRPRRLNAREYTNTVRDLFVTGAKPSVRKTSFEPLKDGRISLYRMFPPPEQPTQFVTRFLPQDTSDGGFDTLAENLTIPPFFVEKHLRASKVLLDEMYTVNASRSSSFQWTLYAGLLRLEKGPAPKNKTQRQLVAEFLRDFASRAFRRPVTAEEAEKYAKLFDQAQAKKEDFESSIRLPLQAILVSPSFTILWSDQEQKKMLVRSLNDHELAARLSYFLWSTLPDQELVRFADKGQLRDEKVFDAQVRRMMADWRSRDGLLVGFLVQWLQLDRLDRAQPDADKYPAYFQNNLGDQMTQELLLFADAIMVEDRSILEIIDADWGFLSYPLAEHYGVKDFPGKKTGNDQPPWYRVKYADKRRGGVLTMGKVLIGTSQPLRTSPVHRGKWVLETILGTPPPPPPPEVDNVLKEEPDGKKKLTVPQLMARHRDNPSCVACHQLIDPLGLAFESFDPTGKWREKDQDQPIDTRGELIDGTKFNGVAELKAVLMTRKDEFTRSFVEKMLTYALGRKLDYYDVATVNRITQAVKDDGYKFSRVVIEVAWSYPFRNCRANEMAEKPENLQMGEDDTEVARIIEGYGGKVVRNDKAKDRPTIVVDISVKGITDAKLKPLVRLKHLNTLFLNGTGITDLGMKEIAKVQSLKTLNLNSTKITEIGLRELRALEGLEDLSFSGMKLADDGLREFVPLKNLKRLVLDGSELSDKGMREVGRLQNLHSLDIRETEVTDIGLRELAGLRNIEALYLDGSRITDEGLKTLAKLPTLKILHLAGTNVTDRGVKDLTGLKKLNTLDLYRTNVTDGALKELARMKSLQTLDLGETKTTKDGVLELRKTLPNCRITP
;
A
#
# COMPACT_ATOMS: atom_id res chain seq x y z
N MET A 1 27.78 21.54 37.12
CA MET A 1 28.68 20.69 36.30
C MET A 1 27.86 19.57 35.65
N ILE A 2 26.98 19.90 34.69
CA ILE A 2 26.37 18.96 33.74
C ILE A 2 26.17 19.76 32.45
N ASN A 3 27.15 19.66 31.54
CA ASN A 3 27.13 20.20 30.18
C ASN A 3 27.12 18.99 29.25
N PHE A 4 25.98 18.62 28.68
CA PHE A 4 25.89 17.79 27.47
C PHE A 4 24.49 17.93 26.86
N LEU A 5 24.24 19.07 26.23
CA LEU A 5 23.34 19.19 25.09
C LEU A 5 24.23 19.77 23.97
N PRO A 6 24.41 19.10 22.81
CA PRO A 6 25.00 19.80 21.68
C PRO A 6 24.03 20.92 21.27
N PRO A 7 24.53 22.12 20.95
CA PRO A 7 23.69 23.24 20.58
C PRO A 7 22.96 22.89 19.28
N PHE A 8 21.65 23.13 19.25
CA PHE A 8 20.93 23.33 18.00
C PHE A 8 21.50 24.61 17.37
N GLU A 9 22.59 24.51 16.61
CA GLU A 9 23.07 25.61 15.78
C GLU A 9 22.06 25.83 14.65
N THR A 10 21.27 26.89 14.78
CA THR A 10 20.46 27.44 13.71
C THR A 10 21.37 28.08 12.66
N PRO A 11 21.34 27.66 11.38
CA PRO A 11 21.92 28.46 10.30
C PRO A 11 21.11 29.75 10.15
N HIS A 12 21.83 30.86 10.05
CA HIS A 12 21.31 32.22 9.95
C HIS A 12 20.54 32.44 8.63
N ALA A 13 19.25 32.11 8.59
CA ALA A 13 18.33 32.60 7.56
C ALA A 13 16.84 32.61 7.97
N MET A 14 16.52 32.35 9.24
CA MET A 14 15.14 32.40 9.76
C MET A 14 14.74 33.80 10.29
N ILE A 15 15.40 34.88 9.88
CA ILE A 15 15.26 36.19 10.56
C ILE A 15 14.07 37.04 10.05
N ARG A 16 13.45 36.74 8.89
CA ARG A 16 12.36 37.60 8.39
C ARG A 16 10.93 37.20 8.79
N THR A 17 10.71 35.98 9.30
CA THR A 17 9.39 35.55 9.81
C THR A 17 9.37 35.34 11.33
N VAL A 18 10.55 35.35 11.99
CA VAL A 18 10.73 35.09 13.43
C VAL A 18 10.84 36.37 14.26
N ALA A 19 10.91 37.56 13.64
CA ALA A 19 10.99 38.82 14.39
C ALA A 19 9.81 39.06 15.35
N GLY A 20 8.63 38.50 15.06
CA GLY A 20 7.49 38.47 15.98
C GLY A 20 7.54 37.37 17.06
N PHE A 21 8.31 36.30 16.82
CA PHE A 21 8.39 35.12 17.68
C PHE A 21 9.49 35.21 18.76
N LEU A 22 10.60 35.91 18.51
CA LEU A 22 11.67 36.13 19.49
C LEU A 22 11.25 37.01 20.68
N SER A 23 10.30 37.93 20.47
CA SER A 23 9.84 38.87 21.51
C SER A 23 9.00 38.21 22.61
N ILE A 24 8.34 37.08 22.32
CA ILE A 24 7.52 36.34 23.30
C ILE A 24 8.42 35.44 24.17
N PHE A 25 9.50 34.89 23.61
CA PHE A 25 10.47 34.09 24.37
C PHE A 25 11.24 34.90 25.42
N ALA A 26 11.52 36.18 25.15
CA ALA A 26 12.21 37.06 26.10
C ALA A 26 11.34 37.48 27.31
N ALA A 27 10.01 37.56 27.14
CA ALA A 27 9.09 38.04 28.18
C ALA A 27 8.73 36.99 29.26
N ILE A 28 8.92 35.70 29.00
CA ILE A 28 8.56 34.61 29.93
C ILE A 28 9.72 34.26 30.89
N LEU A 29 10.95 34.69 30.59
CA LEU A 29 12.13 34.49 31.44
C LEU A 29 12.11 35.28 32.76
N THR A 30 11.14 36.18 32.97
CA THR A 30 11.00 36.98 34.20
C THR A 30 9.99 36.43 35.22
N CYS A 31 9.30 35.32 34.94
CA CYS A 31 8.35 34.71 35.88
C CYS A 31 9.04 33.67 36.79
N LYS A 32 9.03 33.95 38.11
CA LYS A 32 9.59 33.13 39.20
C LYS A 32 8.82 31.82 39.49
N GLY A 33 8.62 30.96 38.48
CA GLY A 33 7.99 29.65 38.63
C GLY A 33 8.84 28.51 38.02
N HIS A 34 9.06 27.44 38.79
CA HIS A 34 9.70 26.20 38.31
C HIS A 34 8.74 25.40 37.41
N LEU A 35 8.59 25.82 36.16
CA LEU A 35 8.00 25.00 35.09
C LEU A 35 9.12 24.30 34.30
N SER A 36 8.89 23.05 33.93
CA SER A 36 9.73 22.31 33.00
C SER A 36 9.76 22.99 31.62
N ALA A 37 10.78 22.69 30.81
CA ALA A 37 10.90 23.25 29.45
C ALA A 37 9.68 22.89 28.57
N GLN A 38 9.12 21.69 28.76
CA GLN A 38 7.93 21.22 28.06
C GLN A 38 6.70 22.05 28.41
N GLU A 39 6.44 22.28 29.71
CA GLU A 39 5.28 23.06 30.17
C GLU A 39 5.35 24.53 29.70
N LYS A 40 6.55 25.09 29.60
CA LYS A 40 6.75 26.44 29.03
C LYS A 40 6.43 26.47 27.53
N ASN A 41 6.84 25.46 26.77
CA ASN A 41 6.55 25.34 25.34
C ASN A 41 5.05 25.18 25.08
N ASP A 42 4.37 24.31 25.83
CA ASP A 42 2.93 24.10 25.71
C ASP A 42 2.15 25.37 26.02
N THR A 43 2.54 26.09 27.07
CA THR A 43 1.91 27.38 27.43
C THR A 43 2.06 28.42 26.32
N ALA A 44 3.23 28.50 25.68
CA ALA A 44 3.47 29.41 24.56
C ALA A 44 2.65 29.03 23.32
N LEU A 45 2.56 27.75 22.98
CA LEU A 45 1.77 27.25 21.85
C LEU A 45 0.27 27.52 22.04
N VAL A 46 -0.26 27.31 23.24
CA VAL A 46 -1.66 27.62 23.59
C VAL A 46 -1.91 29.12 23.50
N THR A 47 -1.00 29.96 24.00
CA THR A 47 -1.14 31.42 23.94
C THR A 47 -1.18 31.89 22.48
N GLU A 48 -0.28 31.40 21.64
CA GLU A 48 -0.25 31.75 20.23
C GLU A 48 -1.49 31.25 19.48
N TYR A 49 -1.96 30.05 19.82
CA TYR A 49 -3.20 29.51 19.27
C TYR A 49 -4.38 30.45 19.51
N GLN A 50 -4.59 30.88 20.75
CA GLN A 50 -5.70 31.78 21.10
C GLN A 50 -5.58 33.14 20.41
N ARG A 51 -4.36 33.68 20.33
CA ARG A 51 -4.08 35.02 19.78
C ARG A 51 -4.21 35.07 18.25
N ALA A 52 -3.64 34.08 17.55
CA ALA A 52 -3.38 34.18 16.12
C ALA A 52 -4.13 33.14 15.29
N ILE A 53 -4.30 31.91 15.78
CA ILE A 53 -4.83 30.80 14.97
C ILE A 53 -6.34 30.67 15.13
N ARG A 54 -6.85 30.79 16.36
CA ARG A 54 -8.28 30.69 16.67
C ARG A 54 -9.13 31.72 15.91
N PRO A 55 -8.70 32.99 15.73
CA PRO A 55 -9.43 33.95 14.89
C PRO A 55 -9.53 33.51 13.42
N LEU A 56 -8.46 32.92 12.86
CA LEU A 56 -8.47 32.40 11.50
C LEU A 56 -9.43 31.21 11.36
N GLN A 57 -9.46 30.31 12.34
CA GLN A 57 -10.41 29.19 12.37
C GLN A 57 -11.86 29.68 12.51
N ALA A 58 -12.10 30.73 13.30
CA ALA A 58 -13.42 31.36 13.39
C ALA A 58 -13.87 31.93 12.04
N LYS A 59 -12.95 32.56 11.29
CA LYS A 59 -13.21 33.13 9.97
C LYS A 59 -13.45 32.07 8.89
N TYR A 60 -12.66 30.99 8.88
CA TYR A 60 -12.61 30.06 7.75
C TYR A 60 -13.19 28.67 8.02
N CYS A 61 -13.28 28.23 9.27
CA CYS A 61 -13.57 26.84 9.63
C CYS A 61 -14.86 26.64 10.45
N PHE A 62 -15.11 27.48 11.46
CA PHE A 62 -16.16 27.22 12.47
C PHE A 62 -17.60 27.21 11.93
N SER A 63 -17.86 27.84 10.77
CA SER A 63 -19.19 27.74 10.13
C SER A 63 -19.57 26.30 9.75
N CYS A 64 -18.58 25.42 9.57
CA CYS A 64 -18.74 24.02 9.17
C CYS A 64 -18.13 23.01 10.14
N HIS A 65 -17.24 23.44 11.05
CA HIS A 65 -16.52 22.59 12.01
C HIS A 65 -16.56 23.14 13.44
N GLY A 66 -17.61 23.89 13.79
CA GLY A 66 -17.87 24.36 15.15
C GLY A 66 -18.82 23.43 15.92
N ALA A 67 -18.96 23.68 17.23
CA ALA A 67 -19.72 22.86 18.16
C ALA A 67 -21.16 22.52 17.72
N THR A 68 -21.83 23.42 17.00
CA THR A 68 -23.22 23.24 16.57
C THR A 68 -23.38 22.45 15.25
N LYS A 69 -22.32 22.35 14.43
CA LYS A 69 -22.35 21.68 13.13
C LYS A 69 -20.98 21.06 12.81
N PRO A 70 -20.56 19.97 13.47
CA PRO A 70 -19.27 19.32 13.22
C PRO A 70 -19.32 18.46 11.94
N LYS A 71 -19.27 19.09 10.75
CA LYS A 71 -19.21 18.32 9.51
C LYS A 71 -17.96 17.43 9.50
N GLY A 72 -18.11 16.21 8.99
CA GLY A 72 -17.03 15.22 9.01
C GLY A 72 -16.66 14.71 10.41
N GLY A 73 -17.46 14.99 11.44
CA GLY A 73 -17.22 14.51 12.81
C GLY A 73 -16.09 15.23 13.55
N ILE A 74 -15.64 16.38 13.05
CA ILE A 74 -14.57 17.19 13.66
C ILE A 74 -15.17 18.48 14.22
N ASP A 75 -15.00 18.69 15.53
CA ASP A 75 -15.30 19.95 16.21
C ASP A 75 -14.00 20.69 16.58
N LEU A 76 -13.60 21.60 15.71
CA LEU A 76 -12.41 22.44 15.92
C LEU A 76 -12.62 23.48 17.02
N ALA A 77 -13.86 23.83 17.36
CA ALA A 77 -14.14 24.77 18.44
C ALA A 77 -13.89 24.17 19.83
N SER A 78 -13.91 22.82 19.93
CA SER A 78 -13.57 22.09 21.16
C SER A 78 -12.06 22.03 21.45
N LEU A 79 -11.22 22.21 20.43
CA LEU A 79 -9.76 22.21 20.59
C LEU A 79 -9.31 23.50 21.27
N LYS A 80 -8.55 23.36 22.36
CA LYS A 80 -8.11 24.49 23.19
C LYS A 80 -6.66 24.92 22.95
N GLY A 81 -5.89 24.16 22.16
CA GLY A 81 -4.48 24.45 21.86
C GLY A 81 -3.71 23.24 21.36
N SER A 82 -2.49 23.04 21.86
CA SER A 82 -1.55 21.98 21.43
C SER A 82 -1.92 20.57 21.89
N GLU A 83 -2.95 20.41 22.74
CA GLU A 83 -3.40 19.12 23.24
C GLU A 83 -3.81 18.20 22.07
N LYS A 84 -3.26 16.98 22.03
CA LYS A 84 -3.51 15.93 21.02
C LYS A 84 -2.95 16.23 19.61
N PRO A 85 -1.61 16.15 19.41
CA PRO A 85 -0.98 16.35 18.09
C PRO A 85 -1.59 15.51 16.97
N HIS A 86 -1.97 14.26 17.23
CA HIS A 86 -2.63 13.39 16.26
C HIS A 86 -3.95 13.97 15.72
N ALA A 87 -4.70 14.74 16.51
CA ALA A 87 -5.95 15.36 16.09
C ALA A 87 -5.71 16.51 15.08
N TRP A 88 -4.56 17.17 15.15
CA TRP A 88 -4.17 18.24 14.23
C TRP A 88 -3.64 17.74 12.88
N LYS A 89 -3.28 16.45 12.78
CA LYS A 89 -2.78 15.85 11.53
C LYS A 89 -3.77 16.00 10.37
N GLU A 90 -5.02 15.61 10.55
CA GLU A 90 -6.04 15.70 9.49
C GLU A 90 -6.26 17.16 9.08
N VAL A 91 -6.28 18.10 10.03
CA VAL A 91 -6.42 19.53 9.75
C VAL A 91 -5.25 20.05 8.92
N TRP A 92 -4.03 19.70 9.31
CA TRP A 92 -2.80 20.05 8.59
C TRP A 92 -2.80 19.50 7.17
N GLU A 93 -3.15 18.22 6.98
CA GLU A 93 -3.23 17.60 5.64
C GLU A 93 -4.25 18.30 4.75
N ARG A 94 -5.46 18.57 5.25
CA ARG A 94 -6.52 19.23 4.45
C ARG A 94 -6.18 20.67 4.09
N LEU A 95 -5.56 21.41 5.01
CA LEU A 95 -5.10 22.78 4.77
C LEU A 95 -3.94 22.81 3.77
N ARG A 96 -2.94 21.95 3.96
CA ARG A 96 -1.78 21.83 3.06
C ARG A 96 -2.21 21.45 1.65
N ASN A 97 -3.15 20.51 1.53
CA ASN A 97 -3.65 20.05 0.23
C ASN A 97 -4.64 21.02 -0.42
N ARG A 98 -4.92 22.17 0.20
CA ARG A 98 -5.89 23.18 -0.27
C ARG A 98 -7.29 22.60 -0.49
N GLN A 99 -7.64 21.57 0.27
CA GLN A 99 -8.95 20.91 0.23
C GLN A 99 -9.96 21.58 1.16
N MET A 100 -9.44 22.29 2.19
CA MET A 100 -10.24 23.05 3.13
C MET A 100 -9.70 24.48 3.28
N PRO A 101 -10.59 25.50 3.32
CA PRO A 101 -12.03 25.42 3.08
C PRO A 101 -12.38 24.97 1.66
N PRO A 102 -13.55 24.36 1.40
CA PRO A 102 -13.91 23.92 0.07
C PRO A 102 -14.15 25.12 -0.86
N ALA A 103 -14.15 24.87 -2.17
CA ALA A 103 -14.42 25.89 -3.15
C ALA A 103 -15.78 26.57 -2.95
N GLY A 104 -15.85 27.87 -3.24
CA GLY A 104 -17.02 28.72 -2.97
C GLY A 104 -17.18 29.15 -1.50
N LYS A 105 -16.30 28.72 -0.60
CA LYS A 105 -16.16 29.31 0.74
C LYS A 105 -14.98 30.30 0.78
N PRO A 106 -15.00 31.28 1.71
CA PRO A 106 -13.87 32.18 1.91
C PRO A 106 -12.58 31.39 2.10
N GLN A 107 -11.57 31.71 1.29
CA GLN A 107 -10.26 31.06 1.33
C GLN A 107 -9.29 31.91 2.15
N PRO A 108 -8.41 31.28 2.96
CA PRO A 108 -7.28 31.99 3.54
C PRO A 108 -6.31 32.44 2.44
N SER A 109 -5.71 33.62 2.64
CA SER A 109 -4.55 34.04 1.86
C SER A 109 -3.39 33.06 2.03
N ALA A 110 -2.39 33.11 1.14
CA ALA A 110 -1.20 32.26 1.24
C ALA A 110 -0.51 32.42 2.61
N ALA A 111 -0.36 33.65 3.09
CA ALA A 111 0.25 33.97 4.37
C ALA A 111 -0.57 33.45 5.57
N GLU A 112 -1.90 33.63 5.57
CA GLU A 112 -2.77 33.10 6.65
C GLU A 112 -2.73 31.57 6.68
N ARG A 113 -2.70 30.91 5.52
CA ARG A 113 -2.60 29.44 5.44
C ARG A 113 -1.25 28.95 5.98
N GLU A 114 -0.16 29.59 5.56
CA GLU A 114 1.18 29.27 6.04
C GLU A 114 1.29 29.47 7.55
N GLN A 115 0.70 30.53 8.10
CA GLN A 115 0.65 30.78 9.54
C GLN A 115 -0.04 29.64 10.30
N MET A 116 -1.20 29.17 9.82
CA MET A 116 -1.91 28.04 10.42
C MET A 116 -1.10 26.73 10.34
N LEU A 117 -0.50 26.45 9.17
CA LEU A 117 0.33 25.26 8.99
C LEU A 117 1.55 25.30 9.91
N ALA A 118 2.28 26.40 9.94
CA ALA A 118 3.47 26.57 10.77
C ALA A 118 3.18 26.37 12.26
N TRP A 119 2.05 26.89 12.76
CA TRP A 119 1.65 26.65 14.15
C TRP A 119 1.38 25.17 14.43
N ILE A 120 0.65 24.47 13.54
CA ILE A 120 0.39 23.03 13.71
C ILE A 120 1.71 22.23 13.69
N GLU A 121 2.63 22.58 12.81
CA GLU A 121 3.95 21.92 12.73
C GLU A 121 4.79 22.13 13.99
N LEU A 122 4.66 23.28 14.66
CA LEU A 122 5.27 23.50 15.98
C LEU A 122 4.63 22.62 17.06
N VAL A 123 3.32 22.37 17.00
CA VAL A 123 2.65 21.40 17.89
C VAL A 123 3.23 20.00 17.67
N PHE A 124 3.46 19.59 16.42
CA PHE A 124 4.10 18.30 16.14
C PHE A 124 5.53 18.22 16.65
N ALA A 125 6.31 19.29 16.49
CA ALA A 125 7.71 19.34 16.93
C ALA A 125 7.88 19.40 18.46
N ALA A 126 6.88 19.92 19.18
CA ALA A 126 6.89 19.99 20.63
C ALA A 126 6.62 18.63 21.30
N GLU A 127 6.05 17.66 20.58
CA GLU A 127 5.85 16.30 21.10
C GLU A 127 7.21 15.60 21.27
N THR A 128 7.52 15.19 22.50
CA THR A 128 8.76 14.46 22.81
C THR A 128 8.48 13.16 23.54
N LEU A 129 9.30 12.15 23.27
CA LEU A 129 9.30 10.85 23.95
C LEU A 129 10.51 10.78 24.87
N ASN A 130 10.28 10.81 26.18
CA ASN A 130 11.33 10.85 27.21
C ASN A 130 12.36 11.98 26.96
N GLY A 131 11.91 13.16 26.52
CA GLY A 131 12.78 14.32 26.24
C GLY A 131 13.51 14.26 24.90
N HIS A 132 13.23 13.27 24.05
CA HIS A 132 13.77 13.16 22.70
C HIS A 132 12.67 13.35 21.64
N ALA A 133 13.03 13.84 20.46
CA ALA A 133 12.12 13.80 19.32
C ALA A 133 11.72 12.35 19.00
N ASP A 134 10.53 12.16 18.42
CA ASP A 134 10.06 10.84 18.00
C ASP A 134 10.61 10.49 16.60
N PRO A 135 11.49 9.47 16.47
CA PRO A 135 12.02 9.03 15.18
C PRO A 135 11.06 8.10 14.40
N GLY A 136 9.88 7.82 14.96
CA GLY A 136 8.93 6.84 14.46
C GLY A 136 9.34 5.39 14.71
N PRO A 137 8.41 4.45 14.49
CA PRO A 137 8.62 3.03 14.77
C PRO A 137 9.60 2.40 13.76
N LEU A 138 10.47 1.50 14.24
CA LEU A 138 11.18 0.59 13.35
C LEU A 138 10.25 -0.56 12.96
N ARG A 139 9.87 -0.65 11.69
CA ARG A 139 9.12 -1.79 11.16
C ARG A 139 10.06 -2.82 10.55
N PRO A 140 10.19 -4.02 11.12
CA PRO A 140 10.94 -5.09 10.46
C PRO A 140 10.27 -5.44 9.13
N ARG A 141 11.07 -5.69 8.11
CA ARG A 141 10.58 -6.04 6.78
C ARG A 141 11.50 -7.06 6.13
N ARG A 142 10.94 -7.95 5.31
CA ARG A 142 11.78 -8.78 4.45
C ARG A 142 12.47 -7.94 3.36
N LEU A 143 13.50 -8.51 2.75
CA LEU A 143 14.02 -8.03 1.48
C LEU A 143 12.92 -8.16 0.41
N ASN A 144 12.72 -7.11 -0.38
CA ASN A 144 11.92 -7.22 -1.59
C ASN A 144 12.66 -8.04 -2.66
N ALA A 145 11.98 -8.46 -3.73
CA ALA A 145 12.54 -9.34 -4.75
C ALA A 145 13.83 -8.79 -5.36
N ARG A 146 13.89 -7.47 -5.59
CA ARG A 146 15.06 -6.77 -6.14
C ARG A 146 16.21 -6.74 -5.15
N GLU A 147 15.95 -6.34 -3.91
CA GLU A 147 16.92 -6.30 -2.83
C GLU A 147 17.50 -7.68 -2.57
N TYR A 148 16.67 -8.73 -2.58
CA TYR A 148 17.11 -10.12 -2.43
C TYR A 148 18.04 -10.52 -3.58
N THR A 149 17.64 -10.27 -4.83
CA THR A 149 18.45 -10.59 -6.01
C THR A 149 19.78 -9.87 -6.01
N ASN A 150 19.80 -8.59 -5.68
CA ASN A 150 21.04 -7.80 -5.58
C ASN A 150 21.92 -8.29 -4.42
N THR A 151 21.31 -8.58 -3.27
CA THR A 151 22.02 -9.12 -2.09
C THR A 151 22.66 -10.46 -2.43
N VAL A 152 21.95 -11.35 -3.10
CA VAL A 152 22.49 -12.65 -3.55
C VAL A 152 23.61 -12.45 -4.57
N ARG A 153 23.42 -11.58 -5.57
CA ARG A 153 24.46 -11.23 -6.55
C ARG A 153 25.75 -10.80 -5.85
N ASP A 154 25.65 -9.84 -4.94
CA ASP A 154 26.82 -9.23 -4.29
C ASP A 154 27.42 -10.12 -3.18
N LEU A 155 26.64 -11.09 -2.67
CA LEU A 155 27.13 -12.09 -1.71
C LEU A 155 27.98 -13.16 -2.41
N PHE A 156 27.58 -13.59 -3.61
CA PHE A 156 28.18 -14.74 -4.30
C PHE A 156 29.15 -14.37 -5.44
N VAL A 157 28.93 -13.27 -6.14
CA VAL A 157 29.64 -12.89 -7.36
C VAL A 157 30.54 -11.68 -7.12
N THR A 158 31.79 -11.74 -7.59
CA THR A 158 32.59 -10.54 -7.83
C THR A 158 32.88 -10.41 -9.32
N GLY A 159 32.24 -9.44 -9.97
CA GLY A 159 32.49 -9.09 -11.36
C GLY A 159 33.34 -7.82 -11.49
N ALA A 160 33.79 -7.53 -12.72
CA ALA A 160 34.34 -6.23 -13.06
C ALA A 160 33.33 -5.14 -12.69
N LYS A 161 33.70 -4.27 -11.76
CA LYS A 161 32.84 -3.18 -11.29
C LYS A 161 32.72 -2.15 -12.40
N PRO A 162 31.49 -1.81 -12.84
CA PRO A 162 31.27 -0.65 -13.67
C PRO A 162 31.97 0.60 -13.11
N SER A 163 32.92 1.18 -13.85
CA SER A 163 33.51 2.47 -13.46
C SER A 163 32.65 3.59 -14.04
N VAL A 164 31.84 4.22 -13.20
CA VAL A 164 31.05 5.40 -13.57
C VAL A 164 31.94 6.63 -13.40
N ARG A 165 32.09 7.43 -14.46
CA ARG A 165 32.83 8.70 -14.41
C ARG A 165 31.86 9.84 -14.67
N LYS A 166 32.09 11.00 -14.05
CA LYS A 166 31.32 12.22 -14.37
C LYS A 166 31.38 12.56 -15.87
N THR A 167 32.50 12.23 -16.52
CA THR A 167 32.71 12.41 -17.96
C THR A 167 31.87 11.48 -18.83
N SER A 168 31.11 10.53 -18.27
CA SER A 168 30.24 9.62 -19.05
C SER A 168 29.14 10.34 -19.83
N PHE A 169 28.76 11.55 -19.39
CA PHE A 169 27.77 12.41 -20.05
C PHE A 169 28.40 13.53 -20.88
N GLU A 170 29.74 13.63 -20.90
CA GLU A 170 30.42 14.54 -21.82
C GLU A 170 30.30 14.00 -23.25
N PRO A 171 29.93 14.86 -24.21
CA PRO A 171 29.80 14.44 -25.59
C PRO A 171 31.17 14.02 -26.15
N LEU A 172 31.19 12.89 -26.85
CA LEU A 172 32.29 12.46 -27.70
C LEU A 172 32.48 13.48 -28.83
N LYS A 173 33.60 13.36 -29.58
CA LYS A 173 33.91 14.27 -30.70
C LYS A 173 32.81 14.37 -31.76
N ASP A 174 31.97 13.35 -31.88
CA ASP A 174 30.84 13.30 -32.81
C ASP A 174 29.47 13.63 -32.15
N GLY A 175 29.48 14.14 -30.92
CA GLY A 175 28.29 14.56 -30.17
C GLY A 175 27.57 13.42 -29.42
N ARG A 176 27.93 12.15 -29.65
CA ARG A 176 27.33 11.01 -28.95
C ARG A 176 27.75 11.01 -27.48
N ILE A 177 26.91 10.48 -26.60
CA ILE A 177 27.33 10.13 -25.25
C ILE A 177 27.83 8.69 -25.19
N SER A 178 28.89 8.46 -24.42
CA SER A 178 29.36 7.11 -24.13
C SER A 178 28.43 6.47 -23.11
N LEU A 179 27.46 5.68 -23.59
CA LEU A 179 26.68 4.83 -22.71
C LEU A 179 27.61 3.81 -22.05
N TYR A 180 27.85 3.96 -20.75
CA TYR A 180 28.26 2.82 -19.95
C TYR A 180 27.13 1.79 -20.01
N ARG A 181 27.42 0.48 -19.91
CA ARG A 181 26.41 -0.56 -19.66
C ARG A 181 25.71 -0.20 -18.34
N MET A 182 24.67 0.64 -18.44
CA MET A 182 23.96 1.30 -17.34
C MET A 182 23.34 0.27 -16.40
N PHE A 183 23.08 -0.89 -16.98
CA PHE A 183 22.84 -2.15 -16.35
C PHE A 183 23.88 -3.10 -16.95
N PRO A 184 24.67 -3.86 -16.17
CA PRO A 184 25.29 -5.04 -16.76
C PRO A 184 24.16 -5.81 -17.48
N PRO A 185 24.35 -6.26 -18.73
CA PRO A 185 23.35 -7.12 -19.37
C PRO A 185 23.04 -8.22 -18.36
N PRO A 186 21.77 -8.63 -18.24
CA PRO A 186 21.39 -9.59 -17.23
C PRO A 186 21.85 -10.97 -17.71
N GLU A 187 23.15 -11.21 -17.63
CA GLU A 187 23.78 -12.47 -18.01
C GLU A 187 24.00 -13.28 -16.73
N GLN A 188 22.97 -14.10 -16.44
CA GLN A 188 23.08 -15.55 -16.21
C GLN A 188 23.84 -16.05 -14.96
N PRO A 189 23.60 -15.50 -13.76
CA PRO A 189 23.16 -16.49 -12.76
C PRO A 189 22.10 -16.05 -11.75
N THR A 190 21.74 -14.77 -11.65
CA THR A 190 20.76 -14.30 -10.65
C THR A 190 19.36 -14.04 -11.22
N GLN A 191 19.19 -14.05 -12.55
CA GLN A 191 17.88 -13.97 -13.20
C GLN A 191 16.97 -15.16 -12.90
N PHE A 192 17.52 -16.32 -12.54
CA PHE A 192 16.71 -17.48 -12.16
C PHE A 192 16.13 -17.30 -10.76
N VAL A 193 16.86 -16.65 -9.85
CA VAL A 193 16.45 -16.38 -8.47
C VAL A 193 15.19 -15.51 -8.42
N THR A 194 15.10 -14.47 -9.26
CA THR A 194 13.91 -13.59 -9.33
C THR A 194 12.65 -14.32 -9.76
N ARG A 195 12.75 -15.37 -10.60
CA ARG A 195 11.57 -16.14 -11.05
C ARG A 195 10.88 -16.92 -9.92
N PHE A 196 11.61 -17.23 -8.85
CA PHE A 196 11.06 -17.98 -7.71
C PHE A 196 10.37 -17.08 -6.69
N LEU A 197 10.70 -15.78 -6.65
CA LEU A 197 10.07 -14.82 -5.74
C LEU A 197 8.90 -14.11 -6.44
N PRO A 198 7.76 -13.94 -5.77
CA PRO A 198 6.68 -13.14 -6.35
C PRO A 198 7.12 -11.68 -6.49
N GLN A 199 6.52 -10.97 -7.44
CA GLN A 199 6.65 -9.52 -7.48
C GLN A 199 5.99 -8.90 -6.24
N ASP A 200 6.64 -7.89 -5.69
CA ASP A 200 6.18 -7.15 -4.53
C ASP A 200 5.27 -5.99 -4.95
N THR A 201 4.21 -5.73 -4.18
CA THR A 201 3.34 -4.60 -4.46
C THR A 201 3.97 -3.31 -3.97
N SER A 202 3.84 -2.27 -4.78
CA SER A 202 4.23 -0.90 -4.42
C SER A 202 3.05 -0.12 -3.85
N ASP A 203 2.10 -0.80 -3.19
CA ASP A 203 0.92 -0.15 -2.61
C ASP A 203 1.33 0.89 -1.58
N GLY A 204 0.92 2.14 -1.75
CA GLY A 204 1.41 3.26 -0.93
C GLY A 204 2.72 3.89 -1.40
N GLY A 205 3.26 3.48 -2.56
CA GLY A 205 4.25 4.21 -3.34
C GLY A 205 5.60 3.49 -3.55
N PHE A 206 5.99 2.57 -2.65
CA PHE A 206 7.28 1.88 -2.74
C PHE A 206 7.19 0.42 -2.29
N ASP A 207 7.88 -0.47 -3.00
CA ASP A 207 8.09 -1.88 -2.67
C ASP A 207 9.02 -2.11 -1.47
N THR A 208 9.54 -1.05 -0.84
CA THR A 208 10.33 -1.09 0.41
C THR A 208 9.47 -0.90 1.66
N LEU A 209 8.18 -0.61 1.52
CA LEU A 209 7.28 -0.39 2.65
C LEU A 209 7.07 -1.68 3.45
N ALA A 210 7.40 -1.65 4.74
CA ALA A 210 7.27 -2.79 5.64
C ALA A 210 5.82 -3.33 5.74
N GLU A 211 4.83 -2.46 5.54
CA GLU A 211 3.40 -2.83 5.51
C GLU A 211 3.06 -3.82 4.38
N ASN A 212 3.82 -3.80 3.28
CA ASN A 212 3.63 -4.68 2.11
C ASN A 212 4.53 -5.92 2.15
N LEU A 213 5.59 -5.88 2.96
CA LEU A 213 6.67 -6.88 2.99
C LEU A 213 6.54 -7.83 4.18
N THR A 214 5.37 -8.48 4.29
CA THR A 214 5.15 -9.59 5.24
C THR A 214 5.77 -10.89 4.72
N ILE A 215 5.97 -11.88 5.62
CA ILE A 215 6.45 -13.23 5.26
C ILE A 215 5.34 -14.26 5.50
N PRO A 216 4.45 -14.48 4.51
CA PRO A 216 3.59 -15.66 4.49
C PRO A 216 4.39 -16.98 4.47
N PRO A 217 3.83 -18.10 4.98
CA PRO A 217 4.51 -19.41 4.96
C PRO A 217 5.05 -19.83 3.59
N PHE A 218 4.33 -19.53 2.50
CA PHE A 218 4.77 -19.88 1.14
C PHE A 218 6.06 -19.15 0.71
N PHE A 219 6.39 -17.99 1.30
CA PHE A 219 7.64 -17.29 0.97
C PHE A 219 8.86 -18.06 1.47
N VAL A 220 8.76 -18.74 2.62
CA VAL A 220 9.86 -19.56 3.15
C VAL A 220 10.19 -20.70 2.19
N GLU A 221 9.16 -21.37 1.65
CA GLU A 221 9.32 -22.41 0.63
C GLU A 221 9.99 -21.86 -0.65
N LYS A 222 9.56 -20.67 -1.10
CA LYS A 222 10.17 -20.00 -2.26
C LYS A 222 11.63 -19.63 -2.04
N HIS A 223 11.99 -19.10 -0.87
CA HIS A 223 13.39 -18.81 -0.51
C HIS A 223 14.22 -20.10 -0.42
N LEU A 224 13.66 -21.18 0.13
CA LEU A 224 14.33 -22.48 0.16
C LEU A 224 14.61 -23.02 -1.25
N ARG A 225 13.62 -22.92 -2.15
CA ARG A 225 13.78 -23.32 -3.55
C ARG A 225 14.80 -22.44 -4.28
N ALA A 226 14.71 -21.12 -4.11
CA ALA A 226 15.62 -20.16 -4.72
C ALA A 226 17.08 -20.38 -4.26
N SER A 227 17.29 -20.62 -2.96
CA SER A 227 18.62 -20.91 -2.40
C SER A 227 19.20 -22.21 -2.92
N LYS A 228 18.37 -23.26 -3.10
CA LYS A 228 18.81 -24.53 -3.71
C LYS A 228 19.28 -24.32 -5.15
N VAL A 229 18.47 -23.66 -5.98
CA VAL A 229 18.79 -23.42 -7.40
C VAL A 229 20.05 -22.57 -7.54
N LEU A 230 20.19 -21.53 -6.72
CA LEU A 230 21.39 -20.69 -6.69
C LEU A 230 22.66 -21.49 -6.39
N LEU A 231 22.62 -22.38 -5.39
CA LEU A 231 23.76 -23.21 -5.03
C LEU A 231 24.07 -24.23 -6.15
N ASP A 232 23.06 -24.85 -6.76
CA ASP A 232 23.23 -25.76 -7.90
C ASP A 232 23.88 -25.04 -9.11
N GLU A 233 23.46 -23.81 -9.40
CA GLU A 233 23.98 -23.02 -10.50
C GLU A 233 25.44 -22.59 -10.27
N MET A 234 25.79 -22.18 -9.05
CA MET A 234 27.17 -21.83 -8.68
C MET A 234 28.15 -22.97 -8.96
N TYR A 235 27.76 -24.23 -8.71
CA TYR A 235 28.61 -25.39 -8.96
C TYR A 235 28.63 -25.83 -10.44
N THR A 236 27.51 -25.70 -11.15
CA THR A 236 27.40 -26.10 -12.58
C THR A 236 28.06 -25.10 -13.55
N VAL A 237 27.88 -23.79 -13.36
CA VAL A 237 28.44 -22.75 -14.26
C VAL A 237 29.97 -22.69 -14.20
N ASN A 238 30.57 -22.92 -13.04
CA ASN A 238 32.04 -22.88 -12.87
C ASN A 238 32.78 -24.07 -13.51
N ALA A 239 32.10 -25.18 -13.82
CA ALA A 239 32.69 -26.30 -14.55
C ALA A 239 33.05 -25.93 -16.02
N SER A 240 32.47 -24.85 -16.56
CA SER A 240 32.58 -24.47 -17.98
C SER A 240 33.73 -23.50 -18.33
N ARG A 241 34.51 -22.98 -17.36
CA ARG A 241 35.67 -22.06 -17.52
C ARG A 241 35.47 -20.81 -18.43
N SER A 242 34.26 -20.47 -18.86
CA SER A 242 34.03 -19.49 -19.94
C SER A 242 33.42 -18.14 -19.53
N SER A 243 33.23 -17.83 -18.25
CA SER A 243 32.61 -16.54 -17.86
C SER A 243 33.63 -15.52 -17.34
N SER A 244 33.43 -14.25 -17.69
CA SER A 244 34.17 -13.08 -17.19
C SER A 244 33.87 -12.74 -15.71
N PHE A 245 33.14 -13.62 -15.00
CA PHE A 245 32.71 -13.46 -13.62
C PHE A 245 33.44 -14.47 -12.72
N GLN A 246 34.10 -13.97 -11.67
CA GLN A 246 34.68 -14.82 -10.63
C GLN A 246 33.66 -15.00 -9.51
N TRP A 247 33.18 -16.22 -9.33
CA TRP A 247 32.44 -16.61 -8.13
C TRP A 247 33.42 -16.71 -6.95
N THR A 248 33.63 -15.62 -6.22
CA THR A 248 34.51 -15.62 -5.03
C THR A 248 34.12 -16.67 -4.02
N LEU A 249 32.83 -16.99 -3.90
CA LEU A 249 32.37 -18.03 -3.01
C LEU A 249 32.90 -19.41 -3.46
N TYR A 250 32.75 -19.74 -4.74
CA TYR A 250 33.26 -21.00 -5.30
C TYR A 250 34.78 -21.11 -5.21
N ALA A 251 35.52 -20.02 -5.49
CA ALA A 251 36.97 -20.00 -5.34
C ALA A 251 37.40 -20.21 -3.87
N GLY A 252 36.66 -19.65 -2.90
CA GLY A 252 36.85 -19.92 -1.48
C GLY A 252 36.58 -21.37 -1.10
N LEU A 253 35.47 -21.94 -1.60
CA LEU A 253 35.09 -23.33 -1.39
C LEU A 253 36.11 -24.32 -1.97
N LEU A 254 36.60 -24.08 -3.18
CA LEU A 254 37.67 -24.88 -3.80
C LEU A 254 38.96 -24.86 -2.97
N ARG A 255 39.31 -23.72 -2.35
CA ARG A 255 40.47 -23.64 -1.45
C ARG A 255 40.25 -24.43 -0.17
N LEU A 256 39.02 -24.49 0.36
CA LEU A 256 38.68 -25.29 1.54
C LEU A 256 38.67 -26.80 1.24
N GLU A 257 38.25 -27.17 0.03
CA GLU A 257 38.19 -28.56 -0.42
C GLU A 257 39.58 -29.10 -0.82
N LYS A 258 40.33 -28.35 -1.63
CA LYS A 258 41.54 -28.82 -2.33
C LYS A 258 42.82 -28.08 -1.96
N GLY A 259 42.73 -27.00 -1.17
CA GLY A 259 43.90 -26.22 -0.75
C GLY A 259 44.65 -26.89 0.41
N PRO A 260 45.95 -26.60 0.58
CA PRO A 260 46.70 -27.09 1.73
C PRO A 260 46.14 -26.49 3.01
N ALA A 261 45.72 -27.34 3.96
CA ALA A 261 45.32 -26.87 5.28
C ALA A 261 46.52 -26.20 5.98
N PRO A 262 46.35 -25.01 6.59
CA PRO A 262 47.39 -24.44 7.44
C PRO A 262 47.81 -25.45 8.51
N LYS A 263 49.10 -25.54 8.83
CA LYS A 263 49.67 -26.56 9.74
C LYS A 263 48.96 -26.69 11.10
N ASN A 264 48.19 -25.68 11.51
CA ASN A 264 47.54 -25.59 12.82
C ASN A 264 46.00 -25.57 12.78
N LYS A 265 45.35 -25.91 11.65
CA LYS A 265 43.88 -25.92 11.56
C LYS A 265 43.35 -27.17 10.85
N THR A 266 42.28 -27.75 11.39
CA THR A 266 41.53 -28.84 10.74
C THR A 266 40.63 -28.29 9.63
N GLN A 267 40.25 -29.12 8.66
CA GLN A 267 39.30 -28.75 7.60
C GLN A 267 37.97 -28.21 8.19
N ARG A 268 37.52 -28.84 9.28
CA ARG A 268 36.31 -28.43 10.01
C ARG A 268 36.44 -27.03 10.63
N GLN A 269 37.61 -26.68 11.19
CA GLN A 269 37.87 -25.33 11.71
C GLN A 269 37.87 -24.29 10.58
N LEU A 270 38.45 -24.62 9.42
CA LEU A 270 38.42 -23.75 8.24
C LEU A 270 37.00 -23.54 7.71
N VAL A 271 36.17 -24.59 7.71
CA VAL A 271 34.74 -24.49 7.34
C VAL A 271 33.98 -23.61 8.33
N ALA A 272 34.19 -23.77 9.63
CA ALA A 272 33.53 -22.93 10.64
C ALA A 272 33.91 -21.44 10.49
N GLU A 273 35.18 -21.13 10.22
CA GLU A 273 35.64 -19.76 9.95
C GLU A 273 35.02 -19.19 8.68
N PHE A 274 34.98 -19.97 7.61
CA PHE A 274 34.33 -19.56 6.36
C PHE A 274 32.82 -19.31 6.54
N LEU A 275 32.12 -20.20 7.24
CA LEU A 275 30.69 -20.04 7.53
C LEU A 275 30.45 -18.80 8.40
N ARG A 276 31.34 -18.49 9.34
CA ARG A 276 31.26 -17.25 10.13
C ARG A 276 31.38 -16.02 9.25
N ASP A 277 32.37 -15.98 8.36
CA ASP A 277 32.60 -14.83 7.48
C ASP A 277 31.45 -14.66 6.45
N PHE A 278 30.98 -15.78 5.89
CA PHE A 278 29.84 -15.81 4.99
C PHE A 278 28.56 -15.36 5.70
N ALA A 279 28.26 -15.92 6.88
CA ALA A 279 27.11 -15.53 7.69
C ALA A 279 27.20 -14.08 8.14
N SER A 280 28.39 -13.54 8.43
CA SER A 280 28.56 -12.14 8.84
C SER A 280 28.18 -11.17 7.71
N ARG A 281 28.60 -11.48 6.48
CA ARG A 281 28.19 -10.73 5.28
C ARG A 281 26.70 -10.90 5.00
N ALA A 282 26.21 -12.13 5.10
CA ALA A 282 24.81 -12.47 4.87
C ALA A 282 23.88 -11.84 5.92
N PHE A 283 24.29 -11.69 7.17
CA PHE A 283 23.46 -11.11 8.23
C PHE A 283 23.74 -9.63 8.46
N ARG A 284 24.69 -9.06 7.70
CA ARG A 284 25.09 -7.65 7.75
C ARG A 284 25.59 -7.19 9.12
N ARG A 285 26.08 -8.14 9.93
CA ARG A 285 26.63 -7.92 11.25
C ARG A 285 27.68 -8.98 11.57
N PRO A 286 28.57 -8.75 12.55
CA PRO A 286 29.44 -9.78 13.06
C PRO A 286 28.62 -10.96 13.59
N VAL A 287 28.98 -12.17 13.15
CA VAL A 287 28.44 -13.43 13.65
C VAL A 287 29.42 -14.01 14.65
N THR A 288 28.90 -14.40 15.82
CA THR A 288 29.73 -14.96 16.90
C THR A 288 30.23 -16.36 16.54
N ALA A 289 31.28 -16.83 17.23
CA ALA A 289 31.79 -18.19 17.01
C ALA A 289 30.72 -19.24 17.36
N GLU A 290 29.92 -18.98 18.39
CA GLU A 290 28.82 -19.83 18.85
C GLU A 290 27.68 -19.91 17.83
N GLU A 291 27.35 -18.79 17.17
CA GLU A 291 26.38 -18.78 16.08
C GLU A 291 26.90 -19.53 14.85
N ALA A 292 28.16 -19.33 14.48
CA ALA A 292 28.78 -20.02 13.34
C ALA A 292 28.85 -21.55 13.58
N GLU A 293 29.11 -21.97 14.82
CA GLU A 293 29.17 -23.37 15.21
C GLU A 293 27.84 -24.10 14.98
N LYS A 294 26.69 -23.41 15.08
CA LYS A 294 25.37 -23.99 14.76
C LYS A 294 25.28 -24.40 13.30
N TYR A 295 25.86 -23.62 12.38
CA TYR A 295 25.92 -23.94 10.96
C TYR A 295 26.98 -25.00 10.68
N ALA A 296 28.15 -24.93 11.32
CA ALA A 296 29.19 -25.95 11.19
C ALA A 296 28.71 -27.36 11.58
N LYS A 297 27.82 -27.48 12.58
CA LYS A 297 27.18 -28.76 12.92
C LYS A 297 26.34 -29.37 11.81
N LEU A 298 25.75 -28.55 10.92
CA LEU A 298 25.02 -29.06 9.76
C LEU A 298 25.98 -29.71 8.73
N PHE A 299 27.18 -29.14 8.59
CA PHE A 299 28.24 -29.75 7.79
C PHE A 299 28.69 -31.10 8.39
N ASP A 300 28.90 -31.15 9.72
CA ASP A 300 29.29 -32.39 10.41
C ASP A 300 28.21 -33.49 10.23
N GLN A 301 26.92 -33.12 10.28
CA GLN A 301 25.81 -34.05 10.05
C GLN A 301 25.76 -34.60 8.62
N ALA A 302 26.06 -33.77 7.62
CA ALA A 302 26.12 -34.22 6.23
C ALA A 302 27.33 -35.14 5.98
N GLN A 303 28.51 -34.81 6.53
CA GLN A 303 29.67 -35.69 6.47
C GLN A 303 29.45 -37.04 7.18
N ALA A 304 28.71 -37.07 8.29
CA ALA A 304 28.36 -38.31 8.98
C ALA A 304 27.53 -39.26 8.09
N LYS A 305 26.82 -38.74 7.08
CA LYS A 305 26.10 -39.52 6.06
C LYS A 305 26.97 -39.94 4.88
N LYS A 306 28.29 -39.71 4.95
CA LYS A 306 29.28 -39.99 3.88
C LYS A 306 29.01 -39.18 2.59
N GLU A 307 28.40 -38.01 2.71
CA GLU A 307 28.29 -37.06 1.60
C GLU A 307 29.67 -36.46 1.27
N ASP A 308 29.88 -36.07 0.01
CA ASP A 308 31.10 -35.38 -0.41
C ASP A 308 31.15 -33.94 0.15
N PHE A 309 32.29 -33.27 0.01
CA PHE A 309 32.47 -31.92 0.55
C PHE A 309 31.46 -30.93 -0.04
N GLU A 310 31.22 -31.02 -1.35
CA GLU A 310 30.26 -30.17 -2.07
C GLU A 310 28.84 -30.33 -1.53
N SER A 311 28.36 -31.56 -1.35
CA SER A 311 27.03 -31.82 -0.76
C SER A 311 26.97 -31.36 0.70
N SER A 312 28.05 -31.61 1.45
CA SER A 312 28.11 -31.28 2.89
C SER A 312 28.07 -29.77 3.16
N ILE A 313 28.70 -28.94 2.32
CA ILE A 313 28.73 -27.48 2.51
C ILE A 313 27.47 -26.77 2.00
N ARG A 314 26.68 -27.41 1.13
CA ARG A 314 25.40 -26.84 0.64
C ARG A 314 24.39 -26.65 1.76
N LEU A 315 24.29 -27.62 2.68
CA LEU A 315 23.31 -27.58 3.78
C LEU A 315 23.46 -26.34 4.70
N PRO A 316 24.64 -26.03 5.27
CA PRO A 316 24.81 -24.83 6.08
C PRO A 316 24.67 -23.52 5.28
N LEU A 317 25.13 -23.47 4.03
CA LEU A 317 24.94 -22.30 3.17
C LEU A 317 23.45 -22.04 2.92
N GLN A 318 22.68 -23.09 2.62
CA GLN A 318 21.24 -23.00 2.45
C GLN A 318 20.56 -22.52 3.73
N ALA A 319 20.93 -23.06 4.89
CA ALA A 319 20.39 -22.66 6.19
C ALA A 319 20.63 -21.17 6.49
N ILE A 320 21.78 -20.62 6.09
CA ILE A 320 22.08 -19.19 6.21
C ILE A 320 21.16 -18.36 5.29
N LEU A 321 20.95 -18.78 4.04
CA LEU A 321 20.15 -18.06 3.03
C LEU A 321 18.64 -18.08 3.28
N VAL A 322 18.13 -18.98 4.12
CA VAL A 322 16.71 -19.00 4.54
C VAL A 322 16.51 -18.47 5.95
N SER A 323 17.59 -18.10 6.64
CA SER A 323 17.54 -17.55 8.00
C SER A 323 16.81 -16.21 8.02
N PRO A 324 15.98 -15.91 9.04
CA PRO A 324 15.42 -14.58 9.25
C PRO A 324 16.48 -13.47 9.28
N SER A 325 17.68 -13.75 9.80
CA SER A 325 18.80 -12.80 9.82
C SER A 325 19.30 -12.43 8.42
N PHE A 326 19.03 -13.27 7.41
CA PHE A 326 19.30 -12.96 6.01
C PHE A 326 18.08 -12.35 5.33
N THR A 327 16.89 -12.94 5.48
CA THR A 327 15.71 -12.54 4.72
C THR A 327 15.05 -11.26 5.24
N ILE A 328 15.31 -10.85 6.48
CA ILE A 328 14.68 -9.70 7.15
C ILE A 328 15.73 -8.62 7.46
N LEU A 329 15.38 -7.37 7.14
CA LEU A 329 16.02 -6.20 7.73
C LEU A 329 15.41 -5.97 9.10
N TRP A 330 16.07 -6.53 10.11
CA TRP A 330 15.68 -6.49 11.51
C TRP A 330 16.78 -5.80 12.34
N SER A 331 16.44 -5.31 13.52
CA SER A 331 17.35 -4.61 14.43
C SER A 331 17.32 -5.25 15.82
N ASP A 332 18.46 -5.26 16.51
CA ASP A 332 18.72 -6.13 17.66
C ASP A 332 17.61 -6.08 18.74
N GLN A 333 17.27 -7.26 19.27
CA GLN A 333 16.19 -7.51 20.23
C GLN A 333 16.56 -7.23 21.67
N GLU A 334 17.85 -7.26 22.02
CA GLU A 334 18.27 -7.10 23.41
C GLU A 334 17.96 -5.71 23.98
N GLN A 335 17.77 -4.71 23.12
CA GLN A 335 17.55 -3.31 23.51
C GLN A 335 16.07 -2.86 23.52
N LYS A 336 15.11 -3.79 23.53
CA LYS A 336 13.65 -3.52 23.63
C LYS A 336 13.22 -2.69 24.84
N LYS A 337 14.11 -2.45 25.81
CA LYS A 337 13.81 -1.71 27.04
C LYS A 337 13.77 -0.18 26.85
N MET A 338 14.38 0.34 25.78
CA MET A 338 14.39 1.79 25.51
C MET A 338 13.27 2.18 24.55
N LEU A 339 12.46 3.18 24.93
CA LEU A 339 11.37 3.69 24.08
C LEU A 339 11.90 4.32 22.78
N VAL A 340 13.01 5.07 22.86
CA VAL A 340 13.75 5.63 21.73
C VAL A 340 15.21 5.20 21.87
N ARG A 341 15.83 4.75 20.78
CA ARG A 341 17.26 4.41 20.75
C ARG A 341 17.94 4.75 19.44
N SER A 342 19.25 4.96 19.51
CA SER A 342 20.13 5.05 18.34
C SER A 342 20.37 3.66 17.74
N LEU A 343 20.45 3.59 16.42
CA LEU A 343 20.93 2.40 15.72
C LEU A 343 22.42 2.19 15.96
N ASN A 344 22.86 0.93 16.01
CA ASN A 344 24.29 0.60 16.03
C ASN A 344 24.91 0.76 14.64
N ASP A 345 26.24 0.74 14.54
CA ASP A 345 26.92 1.06 13.28
C ASP A 345 26.70 0.02 12.18
N HIS A 346 26.48 -1.25 12.52
CA HIS A 346 26.11 -2.28 11.53
C HIS A 346 24.69 -2.10 11.02
N GLU A 347 23.76 -1.70 11.90
CA GLU A 347 22.39 -1.34 11.52
C GLU A 347 22.37 -0.10 10.61
N LEU A 348 23.19 0.91 10.92
CA LEU A 348 23.38 2.09 10.08
C LEU A 348 23.99 1.73 8.73
N ALA A 349 25.03 0.89 8.70
CA ALA A 349 25.66 0.43 7.47
C ALA A 349 24.68 -0.34 6.57
N ALA A 350 23.91 -1.26 7.16
CA ALA A 350 22.88 -2.00 6.45
C ALA A 350 21.82 -1.05 5.89
N ARG A 351 21.26 -0.17 6.74
CA ARG A 351 20.22 0.78 6.33
C ARG A 351 20.69 1.72 5.22
N LEU A 352 21.91 2.25 5.33
CA LEU A 352 22.52 3.09 4.30
C LEU A 352 22.71 2.32 2.97
N SER A 353 23.16 1.07 3.05
CA SER A 353 23.37 0.23 1.87
C SER A 353 22.06 -0.14 1.16
N TYR A 354 20.99 -0.47 1.89
CA TYR A 354 19.70 -0.75 1.23
C TYR A 354 19.03 0.51 0.69
N PHE A 355 19.19 1.65 1.36
CA PHE A 355 18.73 2.94 0.84
C PHE A 355 19.44 3.31 -0.47
N LEU A 356 20.77 3.26 -0.52
CA LEU A 356 21.50 3.76 -1.68
C LEU A 356 21.67 2.70 -2.79
N TRP A 357 21.85 1.43 -2.43
CA TRP A 357 22.27 0.37 -3.35
C TRP A 357 21.30 -0.81 -3.45
N SER A 358 20.26 -0.86 -2.60
CA SER A 358 19.34 -2.01 -2.52
C SER A 358 20.08 -3.35 -2.37
N THR A 359 21.16 -3.39 -1.62
CA THR A 359 22.01 -4.58 -1.42
C THR A 359 22.84 -4.47 -0.13
N LEU A 360 23.62 -5.50 0.17
CA LEU A 360 24.50 -5.57 1.35
C LEU A 360 25.62 -4.52 1.35
N PRO A 361 26.05 -4.04 2.54
CA PRO A 361 27.14 -3.08 2.68
C PRO A 361 28.45 -3.70 2.16
N ASP A 362 29.28 -2.89 1.52
CA ASP A 362 30.59 -3.35 1.06
C ASP A 362 31.63 -3.38 2.18
N GLN A 363 32.78 -4.00 1.92
CA GLN A 363 33.80 -4.23 2.93
C GLN A 363 34.35 -2.93 3.54
N GLU A 364 34.36 -1.84 2.79
CA GLU A 364 34.78 -0.53 3.31
C GLU A 364 33.78 -0.02 4.35
N LEU A 365 32.49 -0.01 4.02
CA LEU A 365 31.45 0.44 4.95
C LEU A 365 31.38 -0.46 6.20
N VAL A 366 31.52 -1.78 6.03
CA VAL A 366 31.61 -2.73 7.14
C VAL A 366 32.80 -2.44 8.04
N ARG A 367 33.98 -2.11 7.50
CA ARG A 367 35.17 -1.76 8.32
C ARG A 367 34.97 -0.50 9.16
N PHE A 368 34.27 0.50 8.64
CA PHE A 368 33.90 1.68 9.44
C PHE A 368 32.89 1.32 10.52
N ALA A 369 31.97 0.41 10.22
CA ALA A 369 31.01 -0.09 11.21
C ALA A 369 31.69 -0.89 12.34
N ASP A 370 32.60 -1.80 11.99
CA ASP A 370 33.39 -2.60 12.95
C ASP A 370 34.17 -1.71 13.94
N LYS A 371 34.59 -0.52 13.48
CA LYS A 371 35.36 0.45 14.27
C LYS A 371 34.50 1.44 15.05
N GLY A 372 33.17 1.40 14.92
CA GLY A 372 32.28 2.37 15.58
C GLY A 372 32.39 3.80 15.02
N GLN A 373 32.80 3.95 13.75
CA GLN A 373 33.11 5.24 13.14
C GLN A 373 31.97 5.83 12.29
N LEU A 374 30.87 5.10 12.06
CA LEU A 374 29.78 5.58 11.20
C LEU A 374 28.89 6.63 11.86
N ARG A 375 29.12 6.92 13.14
CA ARG A 375 28.45 8.01 13.86
C ARG A 375 29.18 9.34 13.77
N ASP A 376 30.39 9.35 13.22
CA ASP A 376 31.09 10.59 12.88
C ASP A 376 30.51 11.19 11.60
N GLU A 377 30.10 12.45 11.65
CA GLU A 377 29.42 13.14 10.55
C GLU A 377 30.27 13.22 9.28
N LYS A 378 31.58 13.46 9.41
CA LYS A 378 32.48 13.60 8.26
C LYS A 378 32.72 12.25 7.60
N VAL A 379 32.91 11.19 8.41
CA VAL A 379 33.03 9.82 7.90
C VAL A 379 31.74 9.41 7.20
N PHE A 380 30.58 9.70 7.80
CA PHE A 380 29.29 9.34 7.24
C PHE A 380 29.03 10.05 5.91
N ASP A 381 29.19 11.39 5.83
CA ASP A 381 29.05 12.16 4.59
C ASP A 381 29.96 11.63 3.48
N ALA A 382 31.24 11.36 3.80
CA ALA A 382 32.18 10.80 2.84
C ALA A 382 31.72 9.43 2.30
N GLN A 383 31.18 8.56 3.16
CA GLN A 383 30.62 7.27 2.74
C GLN A 383 29.36 7.44 1.89
N VAL A 384 28.42 8.33 2.25
CA VAL A 384 27.23 8.61 1.42
C VAL A 384 27.63 9.04 0.01
N ARG A 385 28.56 10.01 -0.11
CA ARG A 385 29.03 10.51 -1.41
C ARG A 385 29.72 9.43 -2.24
N ARG A 386 30.59 8.64 -1.62
CA ARG A 386 31.24 7.49 -2.26
C ARG A 386 30.19 6.51 -2.80
N MET A 387 29.17 6.21 -1.99
CA MET A 387 28.12 5.26 -2.35
C MET A 387 27.22 5.78 -3.47
N MET A 388 26.90 7.08 -3.48
CA MET A 388 26.16 7.70 -4.59
C MET A 388 26.95 7.65 -5.92
N ALA A 389 28.27 7.76 -5.87
CA ALA A 389 29.11 7.66 -7.07
C ALA A 389 29.27 6.22 -7.58
N ASP A 390 29.00 5.21 -6.74
CA ASP A 390 29.08 3.80 -7.11
C ASP A 390 27.94 3.41 -8.05
N TRP A 391 28.19 2.48 -8.97
CA TRP A 391 27.22 2.04 -9.96
C TRP A 391 25.94 1.44 -9.36
N ARG A 392 26.05 0.81 -8.17
CA ARG A 392 24.91 0.23 -7.45
C ARG A 392 23.85 1.27 -7.07
N SER A 393 24.20 2.55 -7.03
CA SER A 393 23.24 3.65 -6.83
C SER A 393 22.17 3.72 -7.92
N ARG A 394 22.43 3.18 -9.12
CA ARG A 394 21.45 3.09 -10.21
C ARG A 394 20.33 2.11 -9.87
N ASP A 395 20.68 0.96 -9.28
CA ASP A 395 19.67 -0.02 -8.86
C ASP A 395 18.84 0.52 -7.68
N GLY A 396 19.48 1.18 -6.71
CA GLY A 396 18.81 1.72 -5.52
C GLY A 396 18.08 3.05 -5.75
N LEU A 397 18.77 4.11 -6.16
CA LEU A 397 18.16 5.45 -6.28
C LEU A 397 17.42 5.69 -7.60
N LEU A 398 17.93 5.20 -8.75
CA LEU A 398 17.23 5.39 -10.02
C LEU A 398 16.09 4.40 -10.19
N VAL A 399 16.39 3.09 -10.18
CA VAL A 399 15.34 2.09 -10.38
C VAL A 399 14.52 1.90 -9.10
N GLY A 400 15.16 1.84 -7.93
CA GLY A 400 14.50 1.66 -6.63
C GLY A 400 13.60 2.83 -6.28
N PHE A 401 14.14 4.04 -6.25
CA PHE A 401 13.37 5.21 -5.86
C PHE A 401 12.64 5.88 -7.04
N LEU A 402 13.34 6.34 -8.07
CA LEU A 402 12.76 7.24 -9.08
C LEU A 402 11.63 6.59 -9.90
N VAL A 403 11.83 5.36 -10.40
CA VAL A 403 10.82 4.65 -11.22
C VAL A 403 9.52 4.44 -10.43
N GLN A 404 9.63 4.10 -9.14
CA GLN A 404 8.48 3.88 -8.26
C GLN A 404 7.83 5.19 -7.83
N TRP A 405 8.63 6.20 -7.48
CA TRP A 405 8.12 7.54 -7.14
C TRP A 405 7.29 8.13 -8.29
N LEU A 406 7.77 8.00 -9.53
CA LEU A 406 7.06 8.48 -10.73
C LEU A 406 5.89 7.58 -11.15
N GLN A 407 5.67 6.45 -10.46
CA GLN A 407 4.57 5.49 -10.67
C GLN A 407 4.56 4.88 -12.09
N LEU A 408 5.75 4.56 -12.61
CA LEU A 408 5.91 4.07 -13.99
C LEU A 408 5.56 2.59 -14.16
N ASP A 409 5.36 1.87 -13.06
CA ASP A 409 4.79 0.52 -13.04
C ASP A 409 3.36 0.47 -13.61
N ARG A 410 2.65 1.60 -13.65
CA ARG A 410 1.29 1.71 -14.22
C ARG A 410 1.21 1.54 -15.74
N LEU A 411 2.34 1.45 -16.41
CA LEU A 411 2.42 1.43 -17.88
C LEU A 411 1.85 0.17 -18.52
N ASP A 412 1.85 -0.98 -17.83
CA ASP A 412 1.23 -2.20 -18.35
C ASP A 412 -0.27 -2.03 -18.62
N ARG A 413 -0.93 -1.08 -17.92
CA ARG A 413 -2.36 -0.79 -18.07
C ARG A 413 -2.65 0.39 -19.02
N ALA A 414 -1.62 1.18 -19.37
CA ALA A 414 -1.76 2.43 -20.13
C ALA A 414 -1.07 2.37 -21.50
N GLN A 415 -0.67 1.18 -21.97
CA GLN A 415 -0.02 1.02 -23.28
C GLN A 415 -0.90 1.58 -24.40
N PRO A 416 -0.33 2.38 -25.34
CA PRO A 416 -1.05 2.83 -26.51
C PRO A 416 -1.59 1.64 -27.32
N ASP A 417 -2.77 1.80 -27.90
CA ASP A 417 -3.35 0.80 -28.79
C ASP A 417 -2.47 0.56 -30.03
N ALA A 418 -2.18 -0.71 -30.34
CA ALA A 418 -1.24 -1.09 -31.39
C ALA A 418 -1.73 -0.77 -32.80
N ASP A 419 -3.03 -0.89 -33.03
CA ASP A 419 -3.63 -0.62 -34.34
C ASP A 419 -3.72 0.89 -34.61
N LYS A 420 -4.02 1.67 -33.57
CA LYS A 420 -4.09 3.13 -33.66
C LYS A 420 -2.71 3.79 -33.71
N TYR A 421 -1.69 3.23 -33.03
CA TYR A 421 -0.35 3.82 -32.91
C TYR A 421 0.78 2.86 -33.33
N PRO A 422 0.77 2.31 -34.56
CA PRO A 422 1.75 1.29 -34.98
C PRO A 422 3.21 1.81 -34.96
N ALA A 423 3.41 3.10 -35.22
CA ALA A 423 4.74 3.73 -35.20
C ALA A 423 5.40 3.68 -33.81
N TYR A 424 4.63 3.60 -32.72
CA TYR A 424 5.17 3.47 -31.36
C TYR A 424 5.88 2.12 -31.17
N PHE A 425 5.27 1.04 -31.66
CA PHE A 425 5.81 -0.32 -31.57
C PHE A 425 6.91 -0.57 -32.60
N GLN A 426 6.71 -0.14 -33.85
CA GLN A 426 7.69 -0.31 -34.94
C GLN A 426 9.04 0.34 -34.63
N ASN A 427 9.05 1.44 -33.89
CA ASN A 427 10.28 2.16 -33.53
C ASN A 427 10.75 1.87 -32.11
N ASN A 428 10.17 0.88 -31.41
CA ASN A 428 10.46 0.58 -30.02
C ASN A 428 10.50 1.83 -29.11
N LEU A 429 9.49 2.71 -29.23
CA LEU A 429 9.49 3.99 -28.52
C LEU A 429 9.32 3.82 -27.00
N GLY A 430 8.66 2.76 -26.55
CA GLY A 430 8.48 2.48 -25.11
C GLY A 430 9.80 2.28 -24.37
N ASP A 431 10.71 1.49 -24.94
CA ASP A 431 12.05 1.28 -24.36
C ASP A 431 12.89 2.55 -24.46
N GLN A 432 12.83 3.26 -25.59
CA GLN A 432 13.56 4.52 -25.76
C GLN A 432 13.11 5.57 -24.75
N MET A 433 11.81 5.75 -24.52
CA MET A 433 11.31 6.68 -23.51
C MET A 433 11.69 6.28 -22.08
N THR A 434 11.83 4.97 -21.82
CA THR A 434 12.36 4.48 -20.54
C THR A 434 13.81 4.88 -20.37
N GLN A 435 14.61 4.66 -21.42
CA GLN A 435 16.03 4.97 -21.42
C GLN A 435 16.31 6.48 -21.35
N GLU A 436 15.48 7.32 -22.00
CA GLU A 436 15.53 8.79 -21.87
C GLU A 436 15.44 9.20 -20.41
N LEU A 437 14.41 8.71 -19.71
CA LEU A 437 14.18 9.06 -18.31
C LEU A 437 15.33 8.60 -17.40
N LEU A 438 15.80 7.36 -17.59
CA LEU A 438 16.91 6.81 -16.80
C LEU A 438 18.20 7.60 -17.02
N LEU A 439 18.51 7.96 -18.26
CA LEU A 439 19.66 8.82 -18.60
C LEU A 439 19.55 10.20 -17.97
N PHE A 440 18.39 10.83 -18.07
CA PHE A 440 18.14 12.15 -17.50
C PHE A 440 18.33 12.15 -15.98
N ALA A 441 17.75 11.17 -15.29
CA ALA A 441 17.87 11.05 -13.86
C ALA A 441 19.28 10.65 -13.40
N ASP A 442 19.98 9.78 -14.13
CA ASP A 442 21.38 9.44 -13.84
C ASP A 442 22.28 10.68 -13.98
N ALA A 443 22.05 11.51 -14.99
CA ALA A 443 22.76 12.78 -15.15
C ALA A 443 22.47 13.76 -13.99
N ILE A 444 21.22 13.88 -13.53
CA ILE A 444 20.90 14.69 -12.34
C ILE A 444 21.69 14.21 -11.12
N MET A 445 21.76 12.90 -10.91
CA MET A 445 22.45 12.31 -9.76
C MET A 445 23.98 12.44 -9.84
N VAL A 446 24.59 12.05 -10.97
CA VAL A 446 26.05 11.98 -11.14
C VAL A 446 26.69 13.36 -11.27
N GLU A 447 26.03 14.29 -11.96
CA GLU A 447 26.49 15.67 -12.11
C GLU A 447 26.07 16.55 -10.91
N ASP A 448 25.34 15.97 -9.95
CA ASP A 448 24.79 16.66 -8.78
C ASP A 448 24.03 17.93 -9.17
N ARG A 449 23.02 17.75 -10.03
CA ARG A 449 22.18 18.84 -10.53
C ARG A 449 21.07 19.19 -9.55
N SER A 450 20.42 20.31 -9.84
CA SER A 450 19.25 20.73 -9.06
C SER A 450 18.09 19.77 -9.32
N ILE A 451 17.40 19.34 -8.27
CA ILE A 451 16.18 18.54 -8.40
C ILE A 451 15.04 19.32 -9.10
N LEU A 452 15.11 20.65 -9.15
CA LEU A 452 14.11 21.49 -9.82
C LEU A 452 14.10 21.29 -11.34
N GLU A 453 15.19 20.77 -11.90
CA GLU A 453 15.27 20.40 -13.32
C GLU A 453 14.32 19.26 -13.69
N ILE A 454 13.84 18.48 -12.71
CA ILE A 454 12.76 17.52 -12.91
C ILE A 454 11.49 18.22 -13.40
N ILE A 455 11.25 19.48 -13.01
CA ILE A 455 10.12 20.30 -13.47
C ILE A 455 10.46 21.02 -14.78
N ASP A 456 11.53 21.81 -14.77
CA ASP A 456 11.88 22.73 -15.87
C ASP A 456 13.37 22.62 -16.25
N ALA A 457 13.76 21.48 -16.81
CA ALA A 457 15.00 21.39 -17.59
C ALA A 457 14.78 21.91 -19.01
N ASP A 458 15.79 22.57 -19.56
CA ASP A 458 15.87 22.94 -20.99
C ASP A 458 16.71 21.95 -21.81
N TRP A 459 16.96 20.76 -21.28
CA TRP A 459 17.80 19.74 -21.89
C TRP A 459 17.26 18.34 -21.61
N GLY A 460 17.74 17.36 -22.37
CA GLY A 460 17.39 15.95 -22.20
C GLY A 460 18.32 15.02 -23.01
N PHE A 461 17.92 13.76 -23.14
CA PHE A 461 18.64 12.79 -23.96
C PHE A 461 17.72 12.21 -25.02
N LEU A 462 18.18 12.22 -26.26
CA LEU A 462 17.42 11.68 -27.38
C LEU A 462 18.26 10.71 -28.20
N SER A 463 17.61 9.64 -28.61
CA SER A 463 17.97 8.81 -29.76
C SER A 463 17.32 9.38 -31.03
N TYR A 464 17.74 8.90 -32.21
CA TYR A 464 17.13 9.32 -33.47
C TYR A 464 15.61 9.07 -33.53
N PRO A 465 15.08 7.87 -33.23
CA PRO A 465 13.63 7.64 -33.34
C PRO A 465 12.82 8.49 -32.35
N LEU A 466 13.38 8.78 -31.18
CA LEU A 466 12.73 9.65 -30.20
C LEU A 466 12.75 11.12 -30.63
N ALA A 467 13.85 11.60 -31.23
CA ALA A 467 13.93 12.94 -31.80
C ALA A 467 12.91 13.14 -32.94
N GLU A 468 12.76 12.14 -33.82
CA GLU A 468 11.75 12.13 -34.88
C GLU A 468 10.32 12.16 -34.29
N HIS A 469 10.05 11.32 -33.28
CA HIS A 469 8.75 11.30 -32.60
C HIS A 469 8.41 12.61 -31.89
N TYR A 470 9.41 13.26 -31.29
CA TYR A 470 9.23 14.54 -30.59
C TYR A 470 9.27 15.77 -31.52
N GLY A 471 9.60 15.59 -32.80
CA GLY A 471 9.66 16.68 -33.77
C GLY A 471 10.88 17.60 -33.61
N VAL A 472 11.99 17.09 -33.06
CA VAL A 472 13.23 17.85 -32.88
C VAL A 472 14.00 17.89 -34.20
N LYS A 473 13.96 19.04 -34.89
CA LYS A 473 14.51 19.20 -36.25
C LYS A 473 16.05 19.26 -36.29
N ASP A 474 16.67 19.97 -35.36
CA ASP A 474 18.12 20.19 -35.31
C ASP A 474 18.85 19.08 -34.52
N PHE A 475 18.52 17.82 -34.81
CA PHE A 475 19.10 16.67 -34.11
C PHE A 475 20.35 16.14 -34.84
N PRO A 476 21.51 15.99 -34.15
CA PRO A 476 22.76 15.59 -34.80
C PRO A 476 22.84 14.10 -35.18
N GLY A 477 22.02 13.23 -34.57
CA GLY A 477 22.01 11.80 -34.85
C GLY A 477 21.28 11.45 -36.15
N LYS A 478 21.52 10.23 -36.67
CA LYS A 478 20.91 9.72 -37.91
C LYS A 478 20.20 8.39 -37.67
N LYS A 479 19.25 8.05 -38.55
CA LYS A 479 18.58 6.74 -38.52
C LYS A 479 19.61 5.62 -38.70
N THR A 480 19.61 4.68 -37.78
CA THR A 480 20.43 3.47 -37.84
C THR A 480 19.51 2.25 -37.92
N GLY A 481 19.94 1.18 -38.61
CA GLY A 481 19.20 -0.09 -38.63
C GLY A 481 19.35 -0.95 -37.37
N ASN A 482 19.91 -0.40 -36.28
CA ASN A 482 20.14 -1.12 -35.02
C ASN A 482 19.00 -0.89 -34.03
N ASP A 483 18.67 -1.92 -33.25
CA ASP A 483 17.68 -1.87 -32.16
C ASP A 483 18.13 -1.00 -30.97
N GLN A 484 19.42 -0.64 -30.90
CA GLN A 484 19.98 0.27 -29.90
C GLN A 484 20.64 1.48 -30.58
N PRO A 485 19.89 2.55 -30.85
CA PRO A 485 20.44 3.76 -31.45
C PRO A 485 21.40 4.49 -30.48
N PRO A 486 22.41 5.23 -31.00
CA PRO A 486 23.24 6.09 -30.18
C PRO A 486 22.43 7.22 -29.55
N TRP A 487 22.87 7.67 -28.38
CA TRP A 487 22.21 8.71 -27.60
C TRP A 487 22.99 10.01 -27.63
N TYR A 488 22.28 11.12 -27.57
CA TYR A 488 22.82 12.47 -27.60
C TYR A 488 22.18 13.29 -26.49
N ARG A 489 22.99 14.09 -25.78
CA ARG A 489 22.47 15.14 -24.91
C ARG A 489 22.02 16.30 -25.80
N VAL A 490 20.77 16.71 -25.65
CA VAL A 490 20.17 17.77 -26.47
C VAL A 490 19.74 18.93 -25.59
N LYS A 491 19.85 20.14 -26.13
CA LYS A 491 19.21 21.32 -25.57
C LYS A 491 17.90 21.56 -26.32
N TYR A 492 16.80 21.71 -25.59
CA TYR A 492 15.51 22.04 -26.14
C TYR A 492 15.43 23.56 -26.36
N ALA A 493 15.18 23.98 -27.60
CA ALA A 493 14.89 25.38 -27.91
C ALA A 493 13.51 25.82 -27.38
N ASP A 494 12.64 24.85 -27.12
CA ASP A 494 11.24 25.04 -26.78
C ASP A 494 10.92 24.48 -25.39
N LYS A 495 10.35 25.34 -24.54
CA LYS A 495 9.97 25.02 -23.15
C LYS A 495 8.82 24.02 -23.02
N ARG A 496 8.14 23.67 -24.12
CA ARG A 496 7.18 22.56 -24.16
C ARG A 496 7.83 21.21 -23.86
N ARG A 497 9.12 21.04 -24.13
CA ARG A 497 9.91 19.84 -23.77
C ARG A 497 10.88 20.12 -22.63
N GLY A 498 11.49 19.05 -22.11
CA GLY A 498 12.43 19.08 -21.00
C GLY A 498 11.75 18.98 -19.62
N GLY A 499 12.47 18.41 -18.67
CA GLY A 499 11.88 17.96 -17.40
C GLY A 499 10.98 16.73 -17.58
N VAL A 500 10.74 16.03 -16.47
CA VAL A 500 10.07 14.73 -16.44
C VAL A 500 8.59 14.83 -16.81
N LEU A 501 7.94 15.97 -16.55
CA LEU A 501 6.52 16.20 -16.83
C LEU A 501 6.15 16.02 -18.32
N THR A 502 7.11 16.21 -19.22
CA THR A 502 6.88 16.22 -20.67
C THR A 502 7.60 15.09 -21.40
N MET A 503 8.16 14.13 -20.65
CA MET A 503 8.74 12.91 -21.21
C MET A 503 7.63 11.93 -21.60
N GLY A 504 7.83 11.25 -22.72
CA GLY A 504 6.82 10.34 -23.28
C GLY A 504 6.40 9.24 -22.32
N LYS A 505 7.35 8.70 -21.53
CA LYS A 505 7.08 7.65 -20.53
C LYS A 505 6.02 8.08 -19.50
N VAL A 506 6.09 9.32 -19.03
CA VAL A 506 5.13 9.89 -18.06
C VAL A 506 3.80 10.20 -18.73
N LEU A 507 3.84 10.78 -19.95
CA LEU A 507 2.64 11.12 -20.70
C LEU A 507 1.81 9.87 -21.05
N ILE A 508 2.47 8.75 -21.34
CA ILE A 508 1.82 7.45 -21.56
C ILE A 508 1.22 6.93 -20.25
N GLY A 509 2.01 6.88 -19.17
CA GLY A 509 1.57 6.35 -17.86
C GLY A 509 0.41 7.11 -17.23
N THR A 510 0.11 8.30 -17.74
CA THR A 510 -1.01 9.16 -17.33
C THR A 510 -2.12 9.25 -18.37
N SER A 511 -2.11 8.39 -19.40
CA SER A 511 -3.12 8.32 -20.47
C SER A 511 -3.91 6.99 -20.43
N GLN A 512 -4.84 6.81 -21.38
CA GLN A 512 -5.52 5.54 -21.66
C GLN A 512 -5.05 5.01 -23.04
N PRO A 513 -5.22 3.71 -23.35
CA PRO A 513 -4.72 3.12 -24.58
C PRO A 513 -5.13 3.87 -25.87
N LEU A 514 -6.37 4.36 -25.91
CA LEU A 514 -6.94 5.02 -27.08
C LEU A 514 -6.94 6.55 -27.01
N ARG A 515 -6.71 7.17 -25.83
CA ARG A 515 -6.92 8.62 -25.61
C ARG A 515 -6.16 9.18 -24.42
N THR A 516 -6.02 10.50 -24.37
CA THR A 516 -5.44 11.24 -23.24
C THR A 516 -6.36 11.19 -22.01
N SER A 517 -5.83 11.50 -20.84
CA SER A 517 -6.62 11.68 -19.61
C SER A 517 -6.14 12.89 -18.81
N PRO A 518 -6.77 14.07 -18.98
CA PRO A 518 -6.47 15.24 -18.16
C PRO A 518 -6.61 14.96 -16.67
N VAL A 519 -7.62 14.16 -16.27
CA VAL A 519 -7.85 13.80 -14.87
C VAL A 519 -6.65 13.05 -14.28
N HIS A 520 -6.15 12.02 -14.98
CA HIS A 520 -4.99 11.27 -14.52
C HIS A 520 -3.71 12.11 -14.54
N ARG A 521 -3.50 12.94 -15.56
CA ARG A 521 -2.36 13.87 -15.66
C ARG A 521 -2.34 14.89 -14.51
N GLY A 522 -3.47 15.55 -14.27
CA GLY A 522 -3.60 16.54 -13.19
C GLY A 522 -3.47 15.90 -11.80
N LYS A 523 -4.09 14.73 -11.59
CA LYS A 523 -3.92 13.95 -10.35
C LYS A 523 -2.46 13.58 -10.13
N TRP A 524 -1.76 13.11 -11.17
CA TRP A 524 -0.35 12.74 -11.08
C TRP A 524 0.52 13.96 -10.72
N VAL A 525 0.28 15.14 -11.28
CA VAL A 525 0.98 16.37 -10.87
C VAL A 525 0.76 16.69 -9.39
N LEU A 526 -0.49 16.63 -8.92
CA LEU A 526 -0.82 16.89 -7.51
C LEU A 526 -0.19 15.87 -6.55
N GLU A 527 -0.32 14.58 -6.86
CA GLU A 527 0.08 13.48 -5.98
C GLU A 527 1.60 13.22 -6.01
N THR A 528 2.20 13.23 -7.20
CA THR A 528 3.60 12.84 -7.43
C THR A 528 4.55 14.02 -7.32
N ILE A 529 4.21 15.16 -7.94
CA ILE A 529 5.08 16.34 -8.01
C ILE A 529 4.89 17.22 -6.77
N LEU A 530 3.65 17.59 -6.45
CA LEU A 530 3.38 18.54 -5.36
C LEU A 530 3.16 17.90 -3.98
N GLY A 531 2.90 16.59 -3.93
CA GLY A 531 2.65 15.88 -2.67
C GLY A 531 1.34 16.31 -1.99
N THR A 532 0.37 16.79 -2.78
CA THR A 532 -0.94 17.26 -2.33
C THR A 532 -2.06 16.48 -3.04
N PRO A 533 -2.20 15.16 -2.78
CA PRO A 533 -3.14 14.32 -3.51
C PRO A 533 -4.57 14.86 -3.41
N PRO A 534 -5.39 14.78 -4.48
CA PRO A 534 -6.81 15.11 -4.39
C PRO A 534 -7.54 14.13 -3.46
N PRO A 535 -8.70 14.50 -2.89
CA PRO A 535 -9.49 13.57 -2.08
C PRO A 535 -9.98 12.39 -2.93
N PRO A 536 -10.26 11.23 -2.32
CA PRO A 536 -10.76 10.06 -3.05
C PRO A 536 -12.10 10.38 -3.75
N PRO A 537 -12.40 9.75 -4.89
CA PRO A 537 -13.65 9.97 -5.60
C PRO A 537 -14.86 9.53 -4.74
N PRO A 538 -16.04 10.16 -4.92
CA PRO A 538 -17.27 9.71 -4.28
C PRO A 538 -17.60 8.24 -4.60
N PRO A 539 -18.28 7.49 -3.70
CA PRO A 539 -18.55 6.06 -3.86
C PRO A 539 -19.43 5.64 -5.06
N GLU A 540 -20.02 6.59 -5.79
CA GLU A 540 -21.04 6.38 -6.84
C GLU A 540 -20.59 6.85 -8.23
N VAL A 541 -19.30 7.15 -8.43
CA VAL A 541 -18.81 7.59 -9.75
C VAL A 541 -18.66 6.38 -10.67
N ASP A 542 -19.70 6.10 -11.46
CA ASP A 542 -19.55 5.29 -12.66
C ASP A 542 -18.52 5.94 -13.60
N ASN A 543 -17.68 5.13 -14.24
CA ASN A 543 -16.74 5.57 -15.27
C ASN A 543 -17.52 6.00 -16.54
N VAL A 544 -18.24 7.12 -16.46
CA VAL A 544 -19.05 7.65 -17.56
C VAL A 544 -18.17 8.48 -18.49
N LEU A 545 -17.36 7.77 -19.27
CA LEU A 545 -16.87 8.24 -20.56
C LEU A 545 -17.07 7.09 -21.59
N LYS A 546 -18.29 6.56 -21.66
CA LYS A 546 -18.69 5.64 -22.74
C LYS A 546 -18.80 6.46 -24.01
N GLU A 547 -18.15 6.00 -25.09
CA GLU A 547 -18.35 6.57 -26.41
C GLU A 547 -19.82 6.41 -26.80
N GLU A 548 -20.41 7.46 -27.36
CA GLU A 548 -21.76 7.38 -27.93
C GLU A 548 -21.72 6.40 -29.13
N PRO A 549 -22.72 5.52 -29.28
CA PRO A 549 -22.85 4.69 -30.47
C PRO A 549 -22.90 5.57 -31.73
N ASP A 550 -22.31 5.05 -32.81
CA ASP A 550 -22.07 5.71 -34.09
C ASP A 550 -23.12 6.74 -34.54
N GLY A 551 -22.66 7.93 -34.95
CA GLY A 551 -23.44 8.86 -35.79
C GLY A 551 -23.79 10.23 -35.22
N LYS A 552 -23.45 10.57 -33.96
CA LYS A 552 -23.59 11.95 -33.42
C LYS A 552 -22.24 12.61 -33.18
N LYS A 553 -22.17 13.94 -33.32
CA LYS A 553 -20.96 14.78 -33.18
C LYS A 553 -20.14 14.35 -31.96
N LYS A 554 -18.95 13.79 -32.20
CA LYS A 554 -18.02 13.35 -31.13
C LYS A 554 -17.54 14.58 -30.36
N LEU A 555 -17.84 14.64 -29.07
CA LEU A 555 -17.37 15.71 -28.18
C LEU A 555 -15.86 15.54 -27.91
N THR A 556 -15.13 16.64 -27.82
CA THR A 556 -13.73 16.64 -27.38
C THR A 556 -13.62 16.29 -25.88
N VAL A 557 -12.45 15.83 -25.42
CA VAL A 557 -12.22 15.50 -24.00
C VAL A 557 -12.59 16.65 -23.05
N PRO A 558 -12.23 17.93 -23.32
CA PRO A 558 -12.65 19.05 -22.47
C PRO A 558 -14.18 19.24 -22.41
N GLN A 559 -14.89 19.02 -23.52
CA GLN A 559 -16.35 19.12 -23.59
C GLN A 559 -17.04 17.98 -22.82
N LEU A 560 -16.51 16.75 -22.91
CA LEU A 560 -16.99 15.61 -22.12
C LEU A 560 -16.79 15.86 -20.61
N MET A 561 -15.63 16.39 -20.22
CA MET A 561 -15.35 16.73 -18.83
C MET A 561 -16.19 17.90 -18.32
N ALA A 562 -16.49 18.91 -19.15
CA ALA A 562 -17.40 19.99 -18.79
C ALA A 562 -18.77 19.44 -18.39
N ARG A 563 -19.33 18.50 -19.17
CA ARG A 563 -20.61 17.85 -18.85
C ARG A 563 -20.54 16.99 -17.58
N HIS A 564 -19.42 16.31 -17.32
CA HIS A 564 -19.24 15.50 -16.10
C HIS A 564 -19.15 16.37 -14.84
N ARG A 565 -18.65 17.60 -14.98
CA ARG A 565 -18.46 18.56 -13.87
C ARG A 565 -19.74 19.21 -13.36
N ASP A 566 -20.88 19.08 -14.05
CA ASP A 566 -22.13 19.70 -13.59
C ASP A 566 -22.68 19.08 -12.28
N ASN A 567 -22.12 17.96 -11.83
CA ASN A 567 -22.45 17.36 -10.55
C ASN A 567 -21.73 18.08 -9.37
N PRO A 568 -22.46 18.66 -8.39
CA PRO A 568 -21.87 19.34 -7.22
C PRO A 568 -20.89 18.49 -6.40
N SER A 569 -21.03 17.16 -6.41
CA SER A 569 -20.11 16.22 -5.73
C SER A 569 -18.77 16.02 -6.47
N CYS A 570 -18.69 16.38 -7.76
CA CYS A 570 -17.49 16.23 -8.59
C CYS A 570 -16.70 17.54 -8.74
N VAL A 571 -17.37 18.71 -8.72
CA VAL A 571 -16.74 20.03 -8.97
C VAL A 571 -15.53 20.29 -8.07
N ALA A 572 -15.65 19.98 -6.77
CA ALA A 572 -14.62 20.33 -5.79
C ALA A 572 -13.26 19.67 -6.07
N CYS A 573 -13.26 18.42 -6.56
CA CYS A 573 -12.04 17.71 -6.92
C CYS A 573 -11.51 18.17 -8.29
N HIS A 574 -12.41 18.33 -9.26
CA HIS A 574 -12.06 18.70 -10.63
C HIS A 574 -11.48 20.11 -10.75
N GLN A 575 -11.83 21.04 -9.85
CA GLN A 575 -11.20 22.37 -9.77
C GLN A 575 -9.71 22.32 -9.40
N LEU A 576 -9.27 21.30 -8.65
CA LEU A 576 -7.85 21.08 -8.34
C LEU A 576 -7.14 20.37 -9.50
N ILE A 577 -7.81 19.42 -10.14
CA ILE A 577 -7.20 18.46 -11.08
C ILE A 577 -7.17 19.00 -12.51
N ASP A 578 -8.32 19.45 -13.02
CA ASP A 578 -8.50 19.70 -14.45
C ASP A 578 -7.60 20.79 -15.01
N PRO A 579 -7.40 21.95 -14.34
CA PRO A 579 -6.51 22.98 -14.86
C PRO A 579 -5.11 22.43 -15.15
N LEU A 580 -4.57 21.64 -14.21
CA LEU A 580 -3.24 21.04 -14.33
C LEU A 580 -3.20 20.00 -15.45
N GLY A 581 -4.25 19.17 -15.56
CA GLY A 581 -4.35 18.12 -16.57
C GLY A 581 -4.49 18.63 -18.00
N LEU A 582 -5.34 19.64 -18.20
CA LEU A 582 -5.65 20.21 -19.52
C LEU A 582 -4.44 20.90 -20.16
N ALA A 583 -3.50 21.39 -19.34
CA ALA A 583 -2.24 21.98 -19.80
C ALA A 583 -1.44 21.05 -20.73
N PHE A 584 -1.62 19.74 -20.58
CA PHE A 584 -0.90 18.70 -21.32
C PHE A 584 -1.63 18.22 -22.57
N GLU A 585 -2.85 18.71 -22.87
CA GLU A 585 -3.66 18.11 -23.93
C GLU A 585 -3.07 18.24 -25.34
N SER A 586 -2.15 19.18 -25.55
CA SER A 586 -1.33 19.22 -26.77
C SER A 586 -0.36 18.05 -26.92
N PHE A 587 -0.28 17.12 -25.97
CA PHE A 587 0.37 15.82 -26.13
C PHE A 587 -0.66 14.70 -26.29
N ASP A 588 -0.52 13.92 -27.36
CA ASP A 588 -1.30 12.70 -27.59
C ASP A 588 -0.93 11.58 -26.58
N PRO A 589 -1.61 10.42 -26.61
CA PRO A 589 -1.34 9.32 -25.67
C PRO A 589 0.08 8.73 -25.78
N THR A 590 0.76 8.91 -26.91
CA THR A 590 2.16 8.48 -27.13
C THR A 590 3.16 9.58 -26.76
N GLY A 591 2.69 10.72 -26.28
CA GLY A 591 3.49 11.88 -25.94
C GLY A 591 3.95 12.71 -27.14
N LYS A 592 3.37 12.53 -28.33
CA LYS A 592 3.65 13.35 -29.51
C LYS A 592 2.87 14.67 -29.46
N TRP A 593 3.47 15.76 -29.94
CA TRP A 593 2.80 17.06 -29.96
C TRP A 593 1.72 17.14 -31.04
N ARG A 594 0.61 17.82 -30.72
CA ARG A 594 -0.54 18.07 -31.59
C ARG A 594 -1.18 19.42 -31.27
N GLU A 595 -1.77 20.05 -32.30
CA GLU A 595 -2.52 21.31 -32.17
C GLU A 595 -4.04 21.11 -32.28
N LYS A 596 -4.44 19.97 -32.85
CA LYS A 596 -5.83 19.60 -33.06
C LYS A 596 -6.13 18.20 -32.52
N ASP A 597 -7.36 18.00 -32.09
CA ASP A 597 -7.95 16.70 -31.77
C ASP A 597 -9.21 16.49 -32.61
N GLN A 598 -9.25 15.45 -33.45
CA GLN A 598 -10.37 15.22 -34.38
C GLN A 598 -10.76 16.50 -35.16
N ASP A 599 -9.74 17.17 -35.72
CA ASP A 599 -9.83 18.45 -36.44
C ASP A 599 -10.29 19.68 -35.64
N GLN A 600 -10.55 19.54 -34.34
CA GLN A 600 -10.86 20.66 -33.45
C GLN A 600 -9.60 21.22 -32.77
N PRO A 601 -9.45 22.55 -32.63
CA PRO A 601 -8.37 23.14 -31.83
C PRO A 601 -8.38 22.67 -30.38
N ILE A 602 -7.20 22.45 -29.80
CA ILE A 602 -7.05 22.04 -28.40
C ILE A 602 -6.98 23.28 -27.49
N ASP A 603 -7.84 23.34 -26.47
CA ASP A 603 -7.75 24.34 -25.40
C ASP A 603 -6.94 23.81 -24.22
N THR A 604 -5.86 24.52 -23.87
CA THR A 604 -4.93 24.14 -22.79
C THR A 604 -4.87 25.17 -21.67
N ARG A 605 -5.81 26.13 -21.64
CA ARG A 605 -5.87 27.16 -20.61
C ARG A 605 -6.35 26.56 -19.29
N GLY A 606 -5.71 26.98 -18.19
CA GLY A 606 -6.06 26.59 -16.84
C GLY A 606 -6.08 27.78 -15.88
N GLU A 607 -6.92 27.68 -14.85
CA GLU A 607 -7.00 28.62 -13.75
C GLU A 607 -7.00 27.84 -12.42
N LEU A 608 -6.04 28.14 -11.54
CA LEU A 608 -5.95 27.53 -10.20
C LEU A 608 -6.92 28.21 -9.22
N ILE A 609 -7.15 27.57 -8.07
CA ILE A 609 -8.07 28.07 -7.02
C ILE A 609 -7.66 29.44 -6.46
N ASP A 610 -6.36 29.77 -6.51
CA ASP A 610 -5.86 31.09 -6.11
C ASP A 610 -5.95 32.15 -7.23
N GLY A 611 -6.58 31.82 -8.36
CA GLY A 611 -6.77 32.71 -9.51
C GLY A 611 -5.59 32.75 -10.47
N THR A 612 -4.53 31.97 -10.24
CA THR A 612 -3.38 31.89 -11.15
C THR A 612 -3.80 31.31 -12.49
N LYS A 613 -3.60 32.05 -13.58
CA LYS A 613 -3.92 31.63 -14.95
C LYS A 613 -2.66 31.22 -15.72
N PHE A 614 -2.80 30.24 -16.59
CA PHE A 614 -1.73 29.79 -17.49
C PHE A 614 -2.32 29.17 -18.75
N ASN A 615 -1.51 29.08 -19.80
CA ASN A 615 -1.85 28.48 -21.09
C ASN A 615 -0.81 27.45 -21.51
N GLY A 616 -1.20 26.17 -21.48
CA GLY A 616 -0.35 25.07 -21.89
C GLY A 616 0.78 24.73 -20.92
N VAL A 617 1.53 23.68 -21.29
CA VAL A 617 2.50 23.06 -20.39
C VAL A 617 3.70 23.94 -20.06
N ALA A 618 4.12 24.83 -20.95
CA ALA A 618 5.28 25.70 -20.73
C ALA A 618 5.01 26.71 -19.61
N GLU A 619 3.84 27.36 -19.64
CA GLU A 619 3.41 28.25 -18.57
C GLU A 619 3.07 27.47 -17.29
N LEU A 620 2.52 26.26 -17.39
CA LEU A 620 2.32 25.40 -16.23
C LEU A 620 3.64 25.08 -15.51
N LYS A 621 4.72 24.76 -16.23
CA LYS A 621 6.05 24.58 -15.63
C LYS A 621 6.50 25.82 -14.87
N ALA A 622 6.32 27.01 -15.45
CA ALA A 622 6.63 28.27 -14.77
C ALA A 622 5.80 28.45 -13.48
N VAL A 623 4.50 28.13 -13.52
CA VAL A 623 3.63 28.13 -12.33
C VAL A 623 4.15 27.15 -11.27
N LEU A 624 4.52 25.92 -11.65
CA LEU A 624 5.08 24.94 -10.70
C LEU A 624 6.42 25.39 -10.11
N MET A 625 7.23 26.12 -10.87
CA MET A 625 8.49 26.70 -10.38
C MET A 625 8.27 27.80 -9.33
N THR A 626 7.12 28.50 -9.33
CA THR A 626 6.74 29.39 -8.20
C THR A 626 6.44 28.61 -6.92
N ARG A 627 6.13 27.30 -7.04
CA ARG A 627 5.84 26.36 -5.94
C ARG A 627 6.98 25.35 -5.73
N LYS A 628 8.20 25.70 -6.14
CA LYS A 628 9.40 24.84 -6.03
C LYS A 628 9.67 24.29 -4.63
N ASP A 629 9.27 25.02 -3.59
CA ASP A 629 9.44 24.60 -2.20
C ASP A 629 8.46 23.50 -1.80
N GLU A 630 7.23 23.53 -2.33
CA GLU A 630 6.26 22.44 -2.17
C GLU A 630 6.74 21.18 -2.91
N PHE A 631 7.28 21.34 -4.12
CA PHE A 631 7.93 20.23 -4.84
C PHE A 631 9.11 19.65 -4.07
N THR A 632 10.00 20.51 -3.55
CA THR A 632 11.17 20.08 -2.78
C THR A 632 10.75 19.30 -1.55
N ARG A 633 9.74 19.79 -0.83
CA ARG A 633 9.15 19.08 0.31
C ARG A 633 8.60 17.71 -0.11
N SER A 634 7.82 17.64 -1.17
CA SER A 634 7.26 16.39 -1.70
C SER A 634 8.37 15.39 -2.05
N PHE A 635 9.41 15.84 -2.75
CA PHE A 635 10.56 15.01 -3.10
C PHE A 635 11.28 14.46 -1.86
N VAL A 636 11.50 15.31 -0.84
CA VAL A 636 12.06 14.91 0.46
C VAL A 636 11.17 13.88 1.17
N GLU A 637 9.85 14.10 1.21
CA GLU A 637 8.91 13.16 1.85
C GLU A 637 8.95 11.79 1.17
N LYS A 638 8.97 11.75 -0.16
CA LYS A 638 9.06 10.50 -0.93
C LYS A 638 10.40 9.81 -0.72
N MET A 639 11.51 10.54 -0.73
CA MET A 639 12.84 9.95 -0.52
C MET A 639 13.00 9.45 0.92
N LEU A 640 12.51 10.19 1.92
CA LEU A 640 12.53 9.75 3.31
C LEU A 640 11.63 8.52 3.53
N THR A 641 10.45 8.47 2.91
CA THR A 641 9.57 7.28 2.92
C THR A 641 10.31 6.05 2.38
N TYR A 642 10.96 6.18 1.21
CA TYR A 642 11.74 5.11 0.60
C TYR A 642 12.90 4.66 1.49
N ALA A 643 13.66 5.62 2.05
CA ALA A 643 14.82 5.38 2.90
C ALA A 643 14.45 4.69 4.23
N LEU A 644 13.32 5.06 4.84
CA LEU A 644 12.87 4.50 6.11
C LEU A 644 12.07 3.19 5.95
N GLY A 645 11.51 2.92 4.76
CA GLY A 645 10.66 1.76 4.51
C GLY A 645 9.33 1.80 5.27
N ARG A 646 8.83 3.00 5.59
CA ARG A 646 7.53 3.25 6.25
C ARG A 646 6.93 4.56 5.77
N LYS A 647 5.60 4.68 5.87
CA LYS A 647 4.92 5.96 5.65
C LYS A 647 5.35 6.97 6.72
N LEU A 648 5.39 8.25 6.32
CA LEU A 648 5.64 9.34 7.23
C LEU A 648 4.38 9.69 8.03
N ASP A 649 4.57 10.21 9.23
CA ASP A 649 3.51 10.65 10.13
C ASP A 649 3.79 12.05 10.70
N TYR A 650 2.91 12.55 11.59
CA TYR A 650 3.02 13.88 12.18
C TYR A 650 4.39 14.15 12.82
N TYR A 651 5.00 13.14 13.46
CA TYR A 651 6.32 13.25 14.08
C TYR A 651 7.49 13.41 13.08
N ASP A 652 7.30 13.08 11.80
CA ASP A 652 8.34 13.25 10.77
C ASP A 652 8.36 14.67 10.18
N VAL A 653 7.32 15.47 10.42
CA VAL A 653 7.14 16.79 9.77
C VAL A 653 8.29 17.74 10.06
N ALA A 654 8.76 17.79 11.31
CA ALA A 654 9.92 18.62 11.68
C ALA A 654 11.19 18.19 10.95
N THR A 655 11.38 16.88 10.75
CA THR A 655 12.51 16.34 10.00
C THR A 655 12.42 16.74 8.53
N VAL A 656 11.25 16.60 7.92
CA VAL A 656 11.00 16.99 6.52
C VAL A 656 11.28 18.48 6.32
N ASN A 657 10.80 19.35 7.22
CA ASN A 657 11.04 20.79 7.15
C ASN A 657 12.52 21.13 7.19
N ARG A 658 13.26 20.53 8.14
CA ARG A 658 14.71 20.73 8.30
C ARG A 658 15.46 20.33 7.04
N ILE A 659 15.17 19.14 6.50
CA ILE A 659 15.82 18.65 5.26
C ILE A 659 15.46 19.56 4.08
N THR A 660 14.19 19.93 3.94
CA THR A 660 13.70 20.81 2.88
C THR A 660 14.44 22.15 2.90
N GLN A 661 14.63 22.75 4.08
CA GLN A 661 15.39 24.00 4.22
C GLN A 661 16.86 23.81 3.85
N ALA A 662 17.52 22.78 4.36
CA ALA A 662 18.92 22.50 4.04
C ALA A 662 19.16 22.26 2.54
N VAL A 663 18.18 21.67 1.83
CA VAL A 663 18.23 21.49 0.38
C VAL A 663 18.08 22.83 -0.35
N LYS A 664 17.20 23.73 0.11
CA LYS A 664 17.08 25.09 -0.46
C LYS A 664 18.38 25.87 -0.32
N ASP A 665 18.97 25.85 0.87
CA ASP A 665 20.19 26.59 1.21
C ASP A 665 21.39 26.13 0.35
N ASP A 666 21.39 24.86 -0.07
CA ASP A 666 22.42 24.28 -0.94
C ASP A 666 22.02 24.25 -2.43
N GLY A 667 21.13 25.16 -2.87
CA GLY A 667 20.79 25.29 -4.29
C GLY A 667 20.01 24.12 -4.88
N TYR A 668 19.23 23.41 -4.07
CA TYR A 668 18.35 22.30 -4.44
C TYR A 668 19.09 21.08 -5.02
N LYS A 669 20.31 20.83 -4.59
CA LYS A 669 21.16 19.74 -5.10
C LYS A 669 20.62 18.35 -4.74
N PHE A 670 20.69 17.42 -5.68
CA PHE A 670 20.27 16.03 -5.46
C PHE A 670 21.07 15.37 -4.33
N SER A 671 22.41 15.55 -4.30
CA SER A 671 23.26 14.99 -3.25
C SER A 671 22.87 15.49 -1.87
N ARG A 672 22.48 16.77 -1.76
CA ARG A 672 22.04 17.33 -0.48
C ARG A 672 20.82 16.63 0.08
N VAL A 673 19.82 16.31 -0.77
CA VAL A 673 18.64 15.55 -0.34
C VAL A 673 19.05 14.21 0.27
N VAL A 674 19.89 13.46 -0.45
CA VAL A 674 20.31 12.11 -0.04
C VAL A 674 21.09 12.13 1.28
N ILE A 675 22.05 13.06 1.40
CA ILE A 675 22.88 13.23 2.61
C ILE A 675 22.00 13.60 3.80
N GLU A 676 21.06 14.54 3.62
CA GLU A 676 20.19 15.01 4.69
C GLU A 676 19.16 13.97 5.14
N VAL A 677 18.66 13.15 4.22
CA VAL A 677 17.81 12.00 4.53
C VAL A 677 18.60 10.95 5.32
N ALA A 678 19.80 10.59 4.86
CA ALA A 678 20.64 9.58 5.52
C ALA A 678 21.14 10.04 6.90
N TRP A 679 21.40 11.33 7.09
CA TRP A 679 21.81 11.91 8.38
C TRP A 679 20.63 12.26 9.30
N SER A 680 19.40 12.10 8.82
CA SER A 680 18.20 12.48 9.58
C SER A 680 18.05 11.69 10.88
N TYR A 681 17.42 12.33 11.87
CA TYR A 681 17.14 11.71 13.16
C TYR A 681 16.35 10.38 13.03
N PRO A 682 15.26 10.27 12.27
CA PRO A 682 14.53 8.99 12.08
C PRO A 682 15.32 7.93 11.28
N PHE A 683 16.33 8.33 10.50
CA PHE A 683 17.20 7.37 9.82
C PHE A 683 18.22 6.74 10.78
N ARG A 684 18.73 7.53 11.73
CA ARG A 684 19.77 7.08 12.69
C ARG A 684 19.21 6.55 14.01
N ASN A 685 17.95 6.79 14.29
CA ASN A 685 17.28 6.38 15.51
C ASN A 685 16.01 5.61 15.20
N CYS A 686 15.48 4.90 16.19
CA CYS A 686 14.19 4.26 16.11
C CYS A 686 13.46 4.32 17.44
N ARG A 687 12.13 4.41 17.35
CA ARG A 687 11.24 4.15 18.47
C ARG A 687 11.02 2.65 18.52
N ALA A 688 11.09 2.08 19.73
CA ALA A 688 10.62 0.72 19.92
C ALA A 688 9.18 0.65 19.38
N ASN A 689 8.89 -0.38 18.57
CA ASN A 689 7.48 -0.74 18.41
C ASN A 689 6.99 -0.98 19.82
N GLU A 690 5.93 -0.29 20.24
CA GLU A 690 5.20 -0.65 21.45
C GLU A 690 5.15 -2.18 21.49
N MET A 691 5.78 -2.73 22.53
CA MET A 691 5.85 -4.14 22.88
C MET A 691 4.62 -4.88 22.31
N ALA A 692 4.77 -5.88 21.43
CA ALA A 692 4.95 -7.26 21.92
C ALA A 692 4.53 -7.31 23.40
N GLU A 693 3.22 -7.31 23.61
CA GLU A 693 2.51 -7.46 24.89
C GLU A 693 3.49 -7.78 26.02
N LYS A 694 3.71 -6.84 26.93
CA LYS A 694 3.97 -7.28 28.30
C LYS A 694 2.78 -8.18 28.64
N PRO A 695 2.98 -9.42 29.14
CA PRO A 695 1.97 -9.99 29.99
C PRO A 695 1.96 -9.08 31.21
N GLU A 696 1.13 -8.04 31.15
CA GLU A 696 0.68 -7.37 32.35
C GLU A 696 0.04 -8.48 33.18
N ASN A 697 0.78 -8.88 34.22
CA ASN A 697 0.18 -9.35 35.44
C ASN A 697 -0.72 -8.23 35.96
N LEU A 698 -1.92 -8.12 35.37
CA LEU A 698 -3.01 -7.31 35.85
C LEU A 698 -4.23 -8.22 35.90
N GLN A 699 -4.88 -8.21 37.06
CA GLN A 699 -5.93 -9.12 37.44
C GLN A 699 -7.11 -9.06 36.48
N MET A 700 -7.68 -10.23 36.22
CA MET A 700 -8.75 -10.57 35.28
C MET A 700 -10.12 -9.89 35.53
N GLY A 701 -10.17 -8.73 36.21
CA GLY A 701 -11.41 -8.02 36.57
C GLY A 701 -11.54 -6.59 36.02
N GLU A 702 -10.45 -5.93 35.62
CA GLU A 702 -10.50 -4.52 35.20
C GLU A 702 -10.60 -4.32 33.66
N ASP A 703 -10.00 -5.21 32.87
CA ASP A 703 -9.93 -5.13 31.40
C ASP A 703 -11.28 -5.19 30.68
N ASP A 704 -12.12 -6.16 31.03
CA ASP A 704 -13.41 -6.38 30.36
C ASP A 704 -14.38 -5.21 30.62
N THR A 705 -14.27 -4.61 31.81
CA THR A 705 -15.08 -3.44 32.19
C THR A 705 -14.61 -2.16 31.53
N GLU A 706 -13.31 -2.00 31.34
CA GLU A 706 -12.77 -0.88 30.57
C GLU A 706 -13.15 -0.98 29.10
N VAL A 707 -12.97 -2.15 28.47
CA VAL A 707 -13.33 -2.34 27.07
C VAL A 707 -14.84 -2.17 26.86
N ALA A 708 -15.67 -2.68 27.77
CA ALA A 708 -17.11 -2.44 27.74
C ALA A 708 -17.45 -0.94 27.73
N ARG A 709 -16.81 -0.15 28.59
CA ARG A 709 -17.01 1.31 28.65
C ARG A 709 -16.56 2.01 27.36
N ILE A 710 -15.46 1.56 26.75
CA ILE A 710 -14.97 2.09 25.48
C ILE A 710 -15.98 1.80 24.36
N ILE A 711 -16.50 0.57 24.31
CA ILE A 711 -17.51 0.13 23.34
C ILE A 711 -18.82 0.92 23.51
N GLU A 712 -19.29 1.10 24.74
CA GLU A 712 -20.44 1.95 25.07
C GLU A 712 -20.19 3.41 24.68
N GLY A 713 -18.96 3.92 24.87
CA GLY A 713 -18.53 5.25 24.42
C GLY A 713 -18.55 5.41 22.89
N TYR A 714 -18.50 4.32 22.13
CA TYR A 714 -18.71 4.31 20.69
C TYR A 714 -20.20 4.30 20.29
N GLY A 715 -21.12 4.24 21.26
CA GLY A 715 -22.54 3.99 21.06
C GLY A 715 -22.88 2.51 20.87
N GLY A 716 -21.93 1.61 21.10
CA GLY A 716 -22.13 0.16 21.04
C GLY A 716 -22.79 -0.40 22.29
N LYS A 717 -23.20 -1.65 22.23
CA LYS A 717 -23.80 -2.40 23.35
C LYS A 717 -22.95 -3.62 23.68
N VAL A 718 -22.87 -3.94 24.96
CA VAL A 718 -22.19 -5.14 25.46
C VAL A 718 -23.15 -5.99 26.28
N VAL A 719 -23.04 -7.32 26.16
CA VAL A 719 -23.76 -8.27 27.02
C VAL A 719 -22.73 -9.13 27.74
N ARG A 720 -22.93 -9.27 29.05
CA ARG A 720 -22.05 -10.04 29.93
C ARG A 720 -22.71 -11.33 30.38
N ASN A 721 -21.88 -12.34 30.69
CA ASN A 721 -22.36 -13.58 31.27
C ASN A 721 -22.54 -13.43 32.78
N ASP A 722 -23.73 -13.03 33.22
CA ASP A 722 -24.03 -12.81 34.64
C ASP A 722 -23.97 -14.07 35.52
N LYS A 723 -23.91 -15.26 34.90
CA LYS A 723 -23.78 -16.55 35.61
C LYS A 723 -22.34 -16.94 35.92
N ALA A 724 -21.36 -16.32 35.26
CA ALA A 724 -19.95 -16.55 35.53
C ALA A 724 -19.46 -15.60 36.64
N LYS A 725 -18.54 -16.08 37.48
CA LYS A 725 -18.06 -15.37 38.68
C LYS A 725 -17.43 -14.00 38.34
N ASP A 726 -16.83 -13.89 37.17
CA ASP A 726 -16.11 -12.73 36.63
C ASP A 726 -16.95 -11.90 35.63
N ARG A 727 -18.19 -12.33 35.32
CA ARG A 727 -19.13 -11.64 34.42
C ARG A 727 -18.49 -11.12 33.12
N PRO A 728 -17.82 -11.98 32.33
CA PRO A 728 -17.10 -11.55 31.14
C PRO A 728 -18.06 -11.10 30.03
N THR A 729 -17.59 -10.20 29.17
CA THR A 729 -18.30 -9.74 27.98
C THR A 729 -18.28 -10.85 26.93
N ILE A 730 -19.48 -11.29 26.56
CA ILE A 730 -19.71 -12.41 25.63
C ILE A 730 -20.34 -11.97 24.31
N VAL A 731 -20.98 -10.79 24.28
CA VAL A 731 -21.56 -10.20 23.07
C VAL A 731 -21.16 -8.73 22.98
N VAL A 732 -20.75 -8.31 21.79
CA VAL A 732 -20.53 -6.91 21.44
C VAL A 732 -21.31 -6.57 20.18
N ASP A 733 -22.10 -5.49 20.25
CA ASP A 733 -22.74 -4.88 19.10
C ASP A 733 -22.21 -3.46 18.92
N ILE A 734 -21.44 -3.25 17.86
CA ILE A 734 -20.93 -1.94 17.46
C ILE A 734 -21.38 -1.59 16.04
N SER A 735 -22.61 -2.00 15.69
CA SER A 735 -23.32 -1.65 14.45
C SER A 735 -23.71 -0.17 14.41
N VAL A 736 -22.72 0.72 14.62
CA VAL A 736 -22.89 2.16 14.73
C VAL A 736 -22.28 2.83 13.50
N LYS A 737 -23.02 3.75 12.89
CA LYS A 737 -22.56 4.47 11.70
C LYS A 737 -21.31 5.29 12.01
N GLY A 738 -20.25 5.11 11.22
CA GLY A 738 -18.97 5.84 11.38
C GLY A 738 -17.90 5.11 12.21
N ILE A 739 -18.14 3.87 12.65
CA ILE A 739 -17.09 2.99 13.16
C ILE A 739 -16.13 2.58 12.03
N THR A 740 -14.83 2.63 12.29
CA THR A 740 -13.74 2.29 11.35
C THR A 740 -12.73 1.36 12.04
N ASP A 741 -11.81 0.76 11.28
CA ASP A 741 -10.91 -0.33 11.71
C ASP A 741 -10.16 -0.05 13.01
N ALA A 742 -9.75 1.20 13.25
CA ALA A 742 -9.02 1.61 14.45
C ALA A 742 -9.79 1.33 15.76
N LYS A 743 -11.13 1.33 15.70
CA LYS A 743 -12.00 1.13 16.87
C LYS A 743 -12.18 -0.35 17.25
N LEU A 744 -11.66 -1.29 16.45
CA LEU A 744 -11.73 -2.72 16.75
C LEU A 744 -10.61 -3.21 17.68
N LYS A 745 -9.51 -2.46 17.81
CA LYS A 745 -8.35 -2.86 18.63
C LYS A 745 -8.70 -3.29 20.07
N PRO A 746 -9.60 -2.61 20.80
CA PRO A 746 -9.95 -3.02 22.16
C PRO A 746 -10.59 -4.42 22.24
N LEU A 747 -11.24 -4.89 21.16
CA LEU A 747 -11.96 -6.17 21.16
C LEU A 747 -11.03 -7.37 21.33
N VAL A 748 -9.76 -7.25 20.94
CA VAL A 748 -8.76 -8.33 21.07
C VAL A 748 -8.50 -8.70 22.53
N ARG A 749 -8.77 -7.79 23.47
CA ARG A 749 -8.66 -8.04 24.92
C ARG A 749 -9.80 -8.90 25.47
N LEU A 750 -10.93 -9.02 24.74
CA LEU A 750 -12.11 -9.76 25.18
C LEU A 750 -11.99 -11.26 24.90
N LYS A 751 -11.30 -11.99 25.77
CA LYS A 751 -11.00 -13.44 25.61
C LYS A 751 -12.23 -14.36 25.57
N HIS A 752 -13.39 -13.87 25.98
CA HIS A 752 -14.65 -14.62 26.04
C HIS A 752 -15.71 -14.09 25.06
N LEU A 753 -15.33 -13.20 24.15
CA LEU A 753 -16.25 -12.64 23.16
C LEU A 753 -16.68 -13.72 22.17
N ASN A 754 -17.95 -14.11 22.23
CA ASN A 754 -18.52 -15.15 21.38
C ASN A 754 -19.29 -14.56 20.19
N THR A 755 -19.86 -13.37 20.35
CA THR A 755 -20.74 -12.77 19.34
C THR A 755 -20.35 -11.32 19.05
N LEU A 756 -20.15 -11.00 17.76
CA LEU A 756 -19.79 -9.66 17.32
C LEU A 756 -20.68 -9.19 16.16
N PHE A 757 -21.34 -8.03 16.35
CA PHE A 757 -22.15 -7.37 15.33
C PHE A 757 -21.48 -6.08 14.83
N LEU A 758 -21.28 -5.98 13.52
CA LEU A 758 -20.59 -4.88 12.84
C LEU A 758 -21.41 -4.29 11.68
N ASN A 759 -22.73 -4.46 11.71
CA ASN A 759 -23.60 -4.12 10.59
C ASN A 759 -23.50 -2.63 10.24
N GLY A 760 -23.40 -2.31 8.94
CA GLY A 760 -23.45 -0.92 8.45
C GLY A 760 -22.27 -0.04 8.91
N THR A 761 -21.17 -0.66 9.31
CA THR A 761 -19.96 0.04 9.76
C THR A 761 -18.99 0.30 8.60
N GLY A 762 -18.04 1.23 8.78
CA GLY A 762 -16.98 1.54 7.82
C GLY A 762 -15.77 0.61 7.91
N ILE A 763 -15.93 -0.61 8.45
CA ILE A 763 -14.87 -1.60 8.57
C ILE A 763 -14.43 -2.09 7.20
N THR A 764 -13.12 -2.17 6.99
CA THR A 764 -12.47 -2.61 5.75
C THR A 764 -11.67 -3.90 5.98
N ASP A 765 -10.95 -4.36 4.97
CA ASP A 765 -10.06 -5.53 5.04
C ASP A 765 -8.98 -5.40 6.13
N LEU A 766 -8.58 -4.18 6.50
CA LEU A 766 -7.64 -3.98 7.60
C LEU A 766 -8.26 -4.32 8.96
N GLY A 767 -9.54 -4.03 9.16
CA GLY A 767 -10.26 -4.36 10.38
C GLY A 767 -10.44 -5.87 10.55
N MET A 768 -10.57 -6.62 9.46
CA MET A 768 -10.65 -8.09 9.49
C MET A 768 -9.42 -8.75 10.12
N LYS A 769 -8.23 -8.14 9.99
CA LYS A 769 -7.01 -8.60 10.67
C LYS A 769 -7.08 -8.48 12.19
N GLU A 770 -7.83 -7.52 12.71
CA GLU A 770 -8.05 -7.38 14.15
C GLU A 770 -9.12 -8.38 14.64
N ILE A 771 -10.18 -8.57 13.87
CA ILE A 771 -11.25 -9.55 14.18
C ILE A 771 -10.69 -10.98 14.21
N ALA A 772 -9.79 -11.32 13.29
CA ALA A 772 -9.14 -12.63 13.22
C ALA A 772 -8.32 -13.00 14.47
N LYS A 773 -7.95 -12.02 15.30
CA LYS A 773 -7.26 -12.27 16.58
C LYS A 773 -8.22 -12.70 17.68
N VAL A 774 -9.53 -12.48 17.51
CA VAL A 774 -10.56 -12.84 18.50
C VAL A 774 -11.02 -14.29 18.27
N GLN A 775 -10.15 -15.23 18.62
CA GLN A 775 -10.34 -16.67 18.36
C GLN A 775 -11.55 -17.29 19.10
N SER A 776 -12.12 -16.59 20.09
CA SER A 776 -13.32 -17.03 20.81
C SER A 776 -14.62 -16.85 20.03
N LEU A 777 -14.60 -16.15 18.88
CA LEU A 777 -15.80 -15.84 18.12
C LEU A 777 -16.51 -17.08 17.58
N LYS A 778 -17.82 -17.13 17.84
CA LYS A 778 -18.77 -18.12 17.32
C LYS A 778 -19.74 -17.50 16.32
N THR A 779 -20.15 -16.25 16.55
CA THR A 779 -21.11 -15.54 15.71
C THR A 779 -20.51 -14.22 15.25
N LEU A 780 -20.44 -14.01 13.93
CA LEU A 780 -19.90 -12.80 13.32
C LEU A 780 -20.87 -12.25 12.27
N ASN A 781 -21.25 -10.99 12.41
CA ASN A 781 -22.11 -10.31 11.46
C ASN A 781 -21.40 -9.10 10.84
N LEU A 782 -21.22 -9.14 9.53
CA LEU A 782 -20.46 -8.19 8.71
C LEU A 782 -21.34 -7.46 7.68
N ASN A 783 -22.68 -7.54 7.80
CA ASN A 783 -23.58 -7.01 6.78
C ASN A 783 -23.33 -5.53 6.48
N SER A 784 -23.36 -5.16 5.21
CA SER A 784 -23.18 -3.78 4.73
C SER A 784 -21.90 -3.10 5.26
N THR A 785 -20.80 -3.84 5.36
CA THR A 785 -19.46 -3.29 5.64
C THR A 785 -18.68 -3.03 4.35
N LYS A 786 -17.43 -2.57 4.44
CA LYS A 786 -16.55 -2.31 3.29
C LYS A 786 -15.48 -3.39 3.10
N ILE A 787 -15.76 -4.59 3.59
CA ILE A 787 -14.87 -5.75 3.47
C ILE A 787 -14.98 -6.31 2.06
N THR A 788 -13.83 -6.63 1.46
CA THR A 788 -13.70 -7.27 0.16
C THR A 788 -13.23 -8.73 0.33
N GLU A 789 -13.07 -9.44 -0.79
CA GLU A 789 -12.49 -10.79 -0.82
C GLU A 789 -11.11 -10.88 -0.13
N ILE A 790 -10.35 -9.78 -0.09
CA ILE A 790 -9.03 -9.74 0.56
C ILE A 790 -9.17 -9.91 2.07
N GLY A 791 -10.11 -9.19 2.69
CA GLY A 791 -10.36 -9.26 4.13
C GLY A 791 -10.98 -10.58 4.57
N LEU A 792 -11.78 -11.22 3.70
CA LEU A 792 -12.39 -12.53 4.00
C LEU A 792 -11.35 -13.64 4.18
N ARG A 793 -10.14 -13.52 3.62
CA ARG A 793 -9.04 -14.47 3.84
C ARG A 793 -8.66 -14.62 5.32
N GLU A 794 -8.87 -13.57 6.10
CA GLU A 794 -8.53 -13.56 7.53
C GLU A 794 -9.51 -14.42 8.34
N LEU A 795 -10.71 -14.72 7.82
CA LEU A 795 -11.68 -15.59 8.49
C LEU A 795 -11.15 -17.01 8.70
N ARG A 796 -10.17 -17.46 7.90
CA ARG A 796 -9.54 -18.77 8.07
C ARG A 796 -8.94 -18.99 9.46
N ALA A 797 -8.62 -17.91 10.18
CA ALA A 797 -8.11 -17.98 11.55
C ALA A 797 -9.21 -18.26 12.60
N LEU A 798 -10.49 -18.08 12.26
CA LEU A 798 -11.64 -18.25 13.15
C LEU A 798 -12.27 -19.64 12.98
N GLU A 799 -11.49 -20.70 13.21
CA GLU A 799 -11.93 -22.09 13.00
C GLU A 799 -13.15 -22.47 13.86
N GLY A 800 -13.38 -21.76 14.98
CA GLY A 800 -14.51 -21.95 15.89
C GLY A 800 -15.83 -21.29 15.45
N LEU A 801 -15.86 -20.61 14.29
CA LEU A 801 -17.03 -19.85 13.86
C LEU A 801 -18.20 -20.78 13.49
N GLU A 802 -19.37 -20.52 14.08
CA GLU A 802 -20.61 -21.29 13.91
C GLU A 802 -21.64 -20.51 13.06
N ASP A 803 -21.70 -19.18 13.19
CA ASP A 803 -22.65 -18.33 12.46
C ASP A 803 -21.94 -17.16 11.78
N LEU A 804 -22.10 -17.05 10.45
CA LEU A 804 -21.54 -15.96 9.65
C LEU A 804 -22.63 -15.26 8.82
N SER A 805 -22.68 -13.94 8.90
CA SER A 805 -23.56 -13.12 8.07
C SER A 805 -22.77 -12.09 7.28
N PHE A 806 -22.98 -12.09 5.97
CA PHE A 806 -22.33 -11.21 5.02
C PHE A 806 -23.30 -10.86 3.88
N SER A 807 -24.13 -9.82 4.08
CA SER A 807 -25.15 -9.36 3.11
C SER A 807 -24.88 -7.94 2.61
N GLY A 808 -25.28 -7.64 1.37
CA GLY A 808 -25.23 -6.29 0.77
C GLY A 808 -23.82 -5.81 0.40
N MET A 809 -22.96 -6.72 -0.05
CA MET A 809 -21.57 -6.45 -0.46
C MET A 809 -21.27 -7.13 -1.80
N LYS A 810 -20.36 -6.55 -2.59
CA LYS A 810 -19.92 -7.11 -3.89
C LYS A 810 -18.97 -8.29 -3.68
N LEU A 811 -19.51 -9.44 -3.28
CA LEU A 811 -18.79 -10.71 -3.20
C LEU A 811 -18.99 -11.51 -4.49
N ALA A 812 -17.91 -11.75 -5.22
CA ALA A 812 -17.90 -12.65 -6.36
C ALA A 812 -17.70 -14.11 -5.91
N ASP A 813 -18.07 -15.06 -6.78
CA ASP A 813 -18.02 -16.52 -6.51
C ASP A 813 -16.68 -17.01 -5.95
N ASP A 814 -15.55 -16.47 -6.42
CA ASP A 814 -14.21 -16.90 -6.01
C ASP A 814 -13.92 -16.61 -4.52
N GLY A 815 -14.57 -15.60 -3.94
CA GLY A 815 -14.43 -15.25 -2.53
C GLY A 815 -14.97 -16.32 -1.57
N LEU A 816 -15.90 -17.18 -2.04
CA LEU A 816 -16.48 -18.25 -1.22
C LEU A 816 -15.48 -19.37 -0.87
N ARG A 817 -14.37 -19.48 -1.61
CA ARG A 817 -13.28 -20.42 -1.29
C ARG A 817 -12.66 -20.16 0.07
N GLU A 818 -12.74 -18.93 0.55
CA GLU A 818 -12.20 -18.52 1.84
C GLU A 818 -12.99 -19.10 3.03
N PHE A 819 -14.24 -19.52 2.80
CA PHE A 819 -15.09 -20.12 3.83
C PHE A 819 -14.88 -21.63 3.99
N VAL A 820 -14.26 -22.30 3.02
CA VAL A 820 -14.05 -23.77 3.03
C VAL A 820 -13.34 -24.28 4.30
N PRO A 821 -12.37 -23.55 4.89
CA PRO A 821 -11.75 -23.95 6.17
C PRO A 821 -12.69 -23.89 7.39
N LEU A 822 -13.82 -23.17 7.33
CA LEU A 822 -14.77 -22.96 8.43
C LEU A 822 -15.70 -24.16 8.62
N LYS A 823 -15.12 -25.31 8.97
CA LYS A 823 -15.86 -26.58 9.07
C LYS A 823 -16.95 -26.60 10.15
N ASN A 824 -16.91 -25.67 11.10
CA ASN A 824 -17.89 -25.58 12.19
C ASN A 824 -19.11 -24.72 11.85
N LEU A 825 -19.16 -24.15 10.64
CA LEU A 825 -20.22 -23.23 10.24
C LEU A 825 -21.57 -23.95 10.14
N LYS A 826 -22.54 -23.48 10.91
CA LYS A 826 -23.92 -23.95 11.00
C LYS A 826 -24.89 -23.01 10.30
N ARG A 827 -24.65 -21.70 10.32
CA ARG A 827 -25.49 -20.71 9.64
C ARG A 827 -24.66 -19.79 8.77
N LEU A 828 -25.10 -19.61 7.52
CA LEU A 828 -24.46 -18.73 6.54
C LEU A 828 -25.52 -17.86 5.85
N VAL A 829 -25.33 -16.54 5.89
CA VAL A 829 -26.20 -15.56 5.22
C VAL A 829 -25.39 -14.78 4.18
N LEU A 830 -25.87 -14.83 2.94
CA LEU A 830 -25.26 -14.26 1.73
C LEU A 830 -26.28 -13.49 0.87
N ASP A 831 -27.38 -13.04 1.47
CA ASP A 831 -28.48 -12.30 0.80
C ASP A 831 -27.97 -11.05 0.04
N GLY A 832 -28.44 -10.86 -1.18
CA GLY A 832 -28.20 -9.66 -2.00
C GLY A 832 -26.77 -9.53 -2.50
N SER A 833 -26.07 -10.65 -2.70
CA SER A 833 -24.72 -10.71 -3.26
C SER A 833 -24.75 -11.12 -4.75
N GLU A 834 -23.71 -10.74 -5.51
CA GLU A 834 -23.56 -11.06 -6.95
C GLU A 834 -23.14 -12.54 -7.17
N LEU A 835 -23.71 -13.47 -6.40
CA LEU A 835 -23.37 -14.90 -6.46
C LEU A 835 -24.09 -15.60 -7.60
N SER A 836 -23.35 -16.46 -8.30
CA SER A 836 -23.84 -17.33 -9.37
C SER A 836 -23.74 -18.81 -8.99
N ASP A 837 -24.12 -19.69 -9.91
CA ASP A 837 -24.04 -21.14 -9.74
C ASP A 837 -22.63 -21.65 -9.38
N LYS A 838 -21.57 -20.94 -9.83
CA LYS A 838 -20.18 -21.34 -9.53
C LYS A 838 -19.88 -21.26 -8.04
N GLY A 839 -20.42 -20.26 -7.34
CA GLY A 839 -20.22 -20.08 -5.91
C GLY A 839 -20.80 -21.22 -5.07
N MET A 840 -21.92 -21.79 -5.51
CA MET A 840 -22.61 -22.86 -4.78
C MET A 840 -21.80 -24.16 -4.67
N ARG A 841 -20.84 -24.38 -5.57
CA ARG A 841 -19.88 -25.48 -5.47
C ARG A 841 -19.04 -25.40 -4.19
N GLU A 842 -18.63 -24.20 -3.79
CA GLU A 842 -17.83 -24.02 -2.58
C GLU A 842 -18.71 -24.12 -1.33
N VAL A 843 -19.93 -23.56 -1.36
CA VAL A 843 -20.92 -23.70 -0.27
C VAL A 843 -21.28 -25.16 -0.04
N GLY A 844 -21.42 -25.96 -1.09
CA GLY A 844 -21.66 -27.40 -1.02
C GLY A 844 -20.60 -28.19 -0.24
N ARG A 845 -19.42 -27.61 0.03
CA ARG A 845 -18.37 -28.24 0.85
C ARG A 845 -18.58 -28.05 2.36
N LEU A 846 -19.48 -27.16 2.78
CA LEU A 846 -19.75 -26.85 4.19
C LEU A 846 -20.77 -27.82 4.78
N GLN A 847 -20.36 -29.08 4.97
CA GLN A 847 -21.24 -30.21 5.32
C GLN A 847 -21.97 -30.06 6.68
N ASN A 848 -21.52 -29.16 7.55
CA ASN A 848 -22.13 -28.89 8.86
C ASN A 848 -23.18 -27.77 8.84
N LEU A 849 -23.52 -27.25 7.65
CA LEU A 849 -24.48 -26.17 7.51
C LEU A 849 -25.91 -26.64 7.78
N HIS A 850 -26.60 -25.94 8.69
CA HIS A 850 -28.00 -26.14 9.07
C HIS A 850 -28.92 -25.06 8.51
N SER A 851 -28.40 -23.86 8.24
CA SER A 851 -29.17 -22.76 7.66
C SER A 851 -28.35 -22.00 6.61
N LEU A 852 -28.95 -21.82 5.44
CA LEU A 852 -28.37 -21.07 4.32
C LEU A 852 -29.37 -20.05 3.79
N ASP A 853 -28.96 -18.80 3.72
CA ASP A 853 -29.73 -17.70 3.17
C ASP A 853 -28.99 -17.10 1.97
N ILE A 854 -29.54 -17.26 0.77
CA ILE A 854 -29.00 -16.78 -0.52
C ILE A 854 -30.11 -16.06 -1.30
N ARG A 855 -30.97 -15.33 -0.59
CA ARG A 855 -32.04 -14.52 -1.20
C ARG A 855 -31.45 -13.44 -2.11
N GLU A 856 -32.21 -13.04 -3.12
CA GLU A 856 -31.86 -11.98 -4.07
C GLU A 856 -30.50 -12.20 -4.78
N THR A 857 -30.19 -13.45 -5.15
CA THR A 857 -28.97 -13.85 -5.88
C THR A 857 -29.26 -14.33 -7.30
N GLU A 858 -28.23 -14.45 -8.15
CA GLU A 858 -28.36 -14.95 -9.52
C GLU A 858 -28.36 -16.49 -9.64
N VAL A 859 -28.45 -17.20 -8.51
CA VAL A 859 -28.40 -18.67 -8.46
C VAL A 859 -29.59 -19.29 -9.21
N THR A 860 -29.28 -20.32 -10.01
CA THR A 860 -30.24 -21.11 -10.80
C THR A 860 -30.28 -22.57 -10.31
N ASP A 861 -31.10 -23.39 -10.98
CA ASP A 861 -31.18 -24.83 -10.71
C ASP A 861 -29.84 -25.57 -10.89
N ILE A 862 -28.87 -24.99 -11.61
CA ILE A 862 -27.51 -25.54 -11.73
C ILE A 862 -26.79 -25.43 -10.39
N GLY A 863 -26.76 -24.25 -9.77
CA GLY A 863 -26.10 -24.02 -8.49
C GLY A 863 -26.75 -24.82 -7.37
N LEU A 864 -28.08 -24.95 -7.39
CA LEU A 864 -28.81 -25.73 -6.41
C LEU A 864 -28.40 -27.23 -6.39
N ARG A 865 -28.01 -27.79 -7.55
CA ARG A 865 -27.48 -29.17 -7.63
C ARG A 865 -26.20 -29.36 -6.84
N GLU A 866 -25.36 -28.33 -6.74
CA GLU A 866 -24.13 -28.37 -5.95
C GLU A 866 -24.44 -28.40 -4.43
N LEU A 867 -25.63 -27.96 -4.00
CA LEU A 867 -26.08 -27.98 -2.60
C LEU A 867 -26.71 -29.32 -2.16
N ALA A 868 -26.94 -30.26 -3.08
CA ALA A 868 -27.57 -31.55 -2.79
C ALA A 868 -26.81 -32.40 -1.75
N GLY A 869 -25.52 -32.12 -1.55
CA GLY A 869 -24.67 -32.77 -0.56
C GLY A 869 -24.89 -32.32 0.88
N LEU A 870 -25.58 -31.21 1.14
CA LEU A 870 -25.74 -30.62 2.48
C LEU A 870 -26.79 -31.36 3.32
N ARG A 871 -26.45 -32.56 3.81
CA ARG A 871 -27.40 -33.48 4.49
C ARG A 871 -27.94 -32.98 5.83
N ASN A 872 -27.35 -31.93 6.40
CA ASN A 872 -27.74 -31.35 7.69
C ASN A 872 -28.60 -30.08 7.55
N ILE A 873 -28.88 -29.62 6.32
CA ILE A 873 -29.58 -28.36 6.09
C ILE A 873 -31.04 -28.47 6.56
N GLU A 874 -31.44 -27.56 7.45
CA GLU A 874 -32.79 -27.48 8.03
C GLU A 874 -33.56 -26.26 7.52
N ALA A 875 -32.88 -25.17 7.17
CA ALA A 875 -33.50 -23.95 6.68
C ALA A 875 -32.78 -23.43 5.41
N LEU A 876 -33.56 -23.19 4.36
CA LEU A 876 -33.05 -22.68 3.09
C LEU A 876 -33.92 -21.52 2.60
N TYR A 877 -33.29 -20.36 2.40
CA TYR A 877 -33.96 -19.14 1.93
C TYR A 877 -33.47 -18.79 0.51
N LEU A 878 -34.39 -18.80 -0.46
CA LEU A 878 -34.14 -18.70 -1.90
C LEU A 878 -35.01 -17.62 -2.57
N ASP A 879 -35.63 -16.74 -1.79
CA ASP A 879 -36.48 -15.67 -2.28
C ASP A 879 -35.77 -14.80 -3.31
N GLY A 880 -36.46 -14.37 -4.37
CA GLY A 880 -35.92 -13.50 -5.42
C GLY A 880 -34.84 -14.15 -6.32
N SER A 881 -34.57 -15.45 -6.17
CA SER A 881 -33.61 -16.18 -7.00
C SER A 881 -34.21 -16.70 -8.33
N ARG A 882 -33.38 -17.23 -9.23
CA ARG A 882 -33.79 -17.74 -10.55
C ARG A 882 -34.13 -19.23 -10.55
N ILE A 883 -34.63 -19.74 -9.41
CA ILE A 883 -34.99 -21.16 -9.24
C ILE A 883 -36.31 -21.49 -9.94
N THR A 884 -36.36 -22.69 -10.53
CA THR A 884 -37.55 -23.25 -11.19
C THR A 884 -37.88 -24.64 -10.64
N ASP A 885 -38.91 -25.30 -11.19
CA ASP A 885 -39.32 -26.65 -10.81
C ASP A 885 -38.19 -27.69 -10.88
N GLU A 886 -37.21 -27.53 -11.79
CA GLU A 886 -36.08 -28.46 -11.89
C GLU A 886 -35.16 -28.38 -10.67
N GLY A 887 -35.04 -27.22 -10.03
CA GLY A 887 -34.33 -27.04 -8.77
C GLY A 887 -35.02 -27.78 -7.63
N LEU A 888 -36.34 -27.73 -7.55
CA LEU A 888 -37.11 -28.35 -6.45
C LEU A 888 -36.93 -29.87 -6.38
N LYS A 889 -36.73 -30.56 -7.52
CA LYS A 889 -36.35 -31.98 -7.55
C LYS A 889 -35.05 -32.29 -6.82
N THR A 890 -34.13 -31.32 -6.80
CA THR A 890 -32.88 -31.43 -6.06
C THR A 890 -33.13 -31.25 -4.57
N LEU A 891 -33.91 -30.23 -4.19
CA LEU A 891 -34.24 -29.96 -2.78
C LEU A 891 -35.03 -31.09 -2.12
N ALA A 892 -35.89 -31.76 -2.88
CA ALA A 892 -36.66 -32.92 -2.42
C ALA A 892 -35.77 -34.05 -1.84
N LYS A 893 -34.47 -34.05 -2.12
CA LYS A 893 -33.49 -35.03 -1.62
C LYS A 893 -32.85 -34.65 -0.28
N LEU A 894 -33.17 -33.48 0.28
CA LEU A 894 -32.60 -32.99 1.55
C LEU A 894 -33.46 -33.45 2.74
N PRO A 895 -33.06 -34.51 3.48
CA PRO A 895 -33.95 -35.23 4.40
C PRO A 895 -34.26 -34.48 5.70
N THR A 896 -33.53 -33.39 5.97
CA THR A 896 -33.61 -32.60 7.20
C THR A 896 -34.34 -31.27 7.03
N LEU A 897 -34.73 -30.90 5.81
CA LEU A 897 -35.29 -29.57 5.52
C LEU A 897 -36.63 -29.36 6.25
N LYS A 898 -36.71 -28.27 7.02
CA LYS A 898 -37.85 -27.84 7.83
C LYS A 898 -38.43 -26.53 7.34
N ILE A 899 -37.57 -25.60 6.88
CA ILE A 899 -37.94 -24.27 6.43
C ILE A 899 -37.45 -24.09 4.99
N LEU A 900 -38.35 -23.72 4.08
CA LEU A 900 -38.04 -23.42 2.69
C LEU A 900 -38.76 -22.16 2.26
N HIS A 901 -38.00 -21.13 1.89
CA HIS A 901 -38.56 -19.90 1.33
C HIS A 901 -38.22 -19.79 -0.15
N LEU A 902 -39.25 -19.54 -0.97
CA LEU A 902 -39.19 -19.50 -2.43
C LEU A 902 -39.94 -18.27 -2.98
N ALA A 903 -40.11 -17.21 -2.19
CA ALA A 903 -40.92 -16.09 -2.63
C ALA A 903 -40.35 -15.41 -3.88
N GLY A 904 -41.20 -15.06 -4.85
CA GLY A 904 -40.79 -14.40 -6.09
C GLY A 904 -39.95 -15.25 -7.04
N THR A 905 -39.91 -16.58 -6.86
CA THR A 905 -39.26 -17.53 -7.79
C THR A 905 -40.20 -18.00 -8.91
N ASN A 906 -39.66 -18.69 -9.92
CA ASN A 906 -40.43 -19.21 -11.07
C ASN A 906 -41.02 -20.61 -10.84
N VAL A 907 -41.30 -20.98 -9.60
CA VAL A 907 -41.89 -22.27 -9.23
C VAL A 907 -43.37 -22.36 -9.62
N THR A 908 -43.78 -23.54 -10.10
CA THR A 908 -45.16 -23.88 -10.48
C THR A 908 -45.68 -25.09 -9.70
N ASP A 909 -46.93 -25.49 -9.96
CA ASP A 909 -47.57 -26.68 -9.37
C ASP A 909 -46.73 -27.96 -9.55
N ARG A 910 -46.00 -28.06 -10.66
CA ARG A 910 -45.13 -29.21 -10.95
C ARG A 910 -43.99 -29.29 -9.93
N GLY A 911 -43.33 -28.18 -9.62
CA GLY A 911 -42.25 -28.15 -8.64
C GLY A 911 -42.75 -28.45 -7.22
N VAL A 912 -43.92 -27.90 -6.84
CA VAL A 912 -44.53 -28.17 -5.53
C VAL A 912 -44.82 -29.66 -5.33
N LYS A 913 -45.24 -30.36 -6.38
CA LYS A 913 -45.44 -31.83 -6.35
C LYS A 913 -44.16 -32.58 -5.95
N ASP A 914 -43.00 -32.14 -6.44
CA ASP A 914 -41.71 -32.77 -6.13
C ASP A 914 -41.30 -32.57 -4.65
N LEU A 915 -41.81 -31.55 -3.96
CA LEU A 915 -41.53 -31.28 -2.54
C LEU A 915 -42.29 -32.19 -1.56
N THR A 916 -43.27 -32.96 -2.02
CA THR A 916 -44.09 -33.85 -1.17
C THR A 916 -43.28 -34.91 -0.42
N GLY A 917 -42.05 -35.21 -0.88
CA GLY A 917 -41.11 -36.11 -0.22
C GLY A 917 -40.49 -35.56 1.08
N LEU A 918 -40.58 -34.25 1.33
CA LEU A 918 -39.95 -33.57 2.46
C LEU A 918 -40.80 -33.68 3.74
N LYS A 919 -40.75 -34.83 4.39
CA LYS A 919 -41.58 -35.16 5.57
C LYS A 919 -41.36 -34.27 6.81
N LYS A 920 -40.27 -33.51 6.85
CA LYS A 920 -39.93 -32.60 7.95
C LYS A 920 -40.26 -31.14 7.65
N LEU A 921 -40.68 -30.81 6.42
CA LEU A 921 -40.98 -29.45 6.01
C LEU A 921 -42.20 -28.94 6.78
N ASN A 922 -41.99 -27.90 7.59
CA ASN A 922 -43.02 -27.28 8.41
C ASN A 922 -43.31 -25.83 8.01
N THR A 923 -42.37 -25.15 7.35
CA THR A 923 -42.53 -23.78 6.87
C THR A 923 -42.22 -23.73 5.39
N LEU A 924 -43.19 -23.29 4.60
CA LEU A 924 -43.05 -23.14 3.15
C LEU A 924 -43.60 -21.77 2.74
N ASP A 925 -42.75 -20.94 2.15
CA ASP A 925 -43.13 -19.63 1.60
C ASP A 925 -43.14 -19.69 0.08
N LEU A 926 -44.32 -19.49 -0.52
CA LEU A 926 -44.56 -19.48 -1.96
C LEU A 926 -45.09 -18.10 -2.42
N TYR A 927 -44.92 -17.05 -1.61
CA TYR A 927 -45.38 -15.71 -1.93
C TYR A 927 -44.91 -15.26 -3.32
N ARG A 928 -45.79 -14.70 -4.15
CA ARG A 928 -45.46 -14.27 -5.54
C ARG A 928 -44.84 -15.34 -6.45
N THR A 929 -45.20 -16.61 -6.29
CA THR A 929 -44.84 -17.68 -7.24
C THR A 929 -45.95 -17.95 -8.26
N ASN A 930 -45.69 -18.81 -9.24
CA ASN A 930 -46.64 -19.16 -10.32
C ASN A 930 -47.58 -20.32 -9.97
N VAL A 931 -47.72 -20.67 -8.69
CA VAL A 931 -48.58 -21.77 -8.24
C VAL A 931 -50.07 -21.43 -8.35
N THR A 932 -50.87 -22.43 -8.69
CA THR A 932 -52.32 -22.41 -8.86
C THR A 932 -53.01 -23.40 -7.91
N ASP A 933 -54.33 -23.52 -7.98
CA ASP A 933 -55.10 -24.52 -7.22
C ASP A 933 -54.65 -25.97 -7.47
N GLY A 934 -53.96 -26.25 -8.58
CA GLY A 934 -53.34 -27.55 -8.84
C GLY A 934 -52.29 -27.94 -7.80
N ALA A 935 -51.49 -26.99 -7.31
CA ALA A 935 -50.50 -27.21 -6.25
C ALA A 935 -51.15 -27.54 -4.90
N LEU A 936 -52.31 -26.94 -4.60
CA LEU A 936 -52.98 -27.08 -3.30
C LEU A 936 -53.36 -28.55 -3.01
N LYS A 937 -53.68 -29.33 -4.06
CA LYS A 937 -53.97 -30.77 -3.92
C LYS A 937 -52.77 -31.58 -3.43
N GLU A 938 -51.57 -31.19 -3.85
CA GLU A 938 -50.33 -31.84 -3.41
C GLU A 938 -49.92 -31.35 -2.02
N LEU A 939 -50.04 -30.04 -1.76
CA LEU A 939 -49.79 -29.44 -0.43
C LEU A 939 -50.69 -30.03 0.66
N ALA A 940 -51.95 -30.36 0.34
CA ALA A 940 -52.88 -31.02 1.26
C ALA A 940 -52.35 -32.36 1.82
N ARG A 941 -51.38 -33.00 1.14
CA ARG A 941 -50.72 -34.24 1.57
C ARG A 941 -49.58 -33.99 2.57
N MET A 942 -49.05 -32.77 2.64
CA MET A 942 -47.93 -32.39 3.49
C MET A 942 -48.38 -32.03 4.91
N LYS A 943 -48.81 -33.03 5.69
CA LYS A 943 -49.35 -32.85 7.05
C LYS A 943 -48.36 -32.28 8.07
N SER A 944 -47.08 -32.20 7.72
CA SER A 944 -46.04 -31.59 8.55
C SER A 944 -46.05 -30.05 8.50
N LEU A 945 -46.73 -29.44 7.53
CA LEU A 945 -46.80 -27.98 7.37
C LEU A 945 -47.51 -27.31 8.55
N GLN A 946 -46.84 -26.32 9.12
CA GLN A 946 -47.30 -25.46 10.21
C GLN A 946 -47.48 -24.01 9.73
N THR A 947 -46.66 -23.56 8.78
CA THR A 947 -46.76 -22.23 8.17
C THR A 947 -46.66 -22.36 6.65
N LEU A 948 -47.61 -21.75 5.96
CA LEU A 948 -47.66 -21.71 4.51
C LEU A 948 -48.06 -20.32 4.04
N ASP A 949 -47.23 -19.68 3.21
CA ASP A 949 -47.56 -18.41 2.57
C ASP A 949 -47.87 -18.63 1.09
N LEU A 950 -49.05 -18.19 0.65
CA LEU A 950 -49.56 -18.27 -0.72
C LEU A 950 -49.94 -16.87 -1.25
N GLY A 951 -49.55 -15.80 -0.55
CA GLY A 951 -49.91 -14.45 -0.93
C GLY A 951 -49.41 -14.12 -2.34
N GLU A 952 -50.25 -13.43 -3.11
CA GLU A 952 -49.94 -13.03 -4.50
C GLU A 952 -49.54 -14.20 -5.44
N THR A 953 -50.07 -15.40 -5.17
CA THR A 953 -50.04 -16.54 -6.10
C THR A 953 -51.26 -16.53 -7.03
N LYS A 954 -51.35 -17.52 -7.94
CA LYS A 954 -52.50 -17.71 -8.85
C LYS A 954 -53.56 -18.66 -8.26
N THR A 955 -53.56 -18.85 -6.95
CA THR A 955 -54.55 -19.68 -6.24
C THR A 955 -55.86 -18.92 -6.06
N THR A 956 -56.97 -19.64 -5.98
CA THR A 956 -58.29 -19.05 -5.76
C THR A 956 -58.65 -19.06 -4.27
N LYS A 957 -59.53 -18.14 -3.87
CA LYS A 957 -60.05 -18.10 -2.49
C LYS A 957 -60.71 -19.41 -2.08
N ASP A 958 -61.45 -20.04 -2.99
CA ASP A 958 -62.12 -21.33 -2.74
C ASP A 958 -61.10 -22.46 -2.59
N GLY A 959 -60.07 -22.49 -3.43
CA GLY A 959 -58.97 -23.44 -3.33
C GLY A 959 -58.25 -23.37 -1.97
N VAL A 960 -57.92 -22.16 -1.51
CA VAL A 960 -57.27 -21.94 -0.21
C VAL A 960 -58.20 -22.28 0.97
N LEU A 961 -59.50 -21.97 0.86
CA LEU A 961 -60.50 -22.34 1.87
C LEU A 961 -60.59 -23.86 2.03
N GLU A 962 -60.56 -24.61 0.93
CA GLU A 962 -60.56 -26.07 0.95
C GLU A 962 -59.25 -26.62 1.54
N LEU A 963 -58.10 -26.06 1.18
CA LEU A 963 -56.81 -26.44 1.75
C LEU A 963 -56.79 -26.28 3.28
N ARG A 964 -57.33 -25.18 3.82
CA ARG A 964 -57.45 -24.95 5.27
C ARG A 964 -58.23 -26.04 6.00
N LYS A 965 -59.27 -26.62 5.38
CA LYS A 965 -60.00 -27.74 5.97
C LYS A 965 -59.13 -29.00 6.06
N THR A 966 -58.27 -29.22 5.07
CA THR A 966 -57.38 -30.40 5.03
C THR A 966 -56.12 -30.27 5.87
N LEU A 967 -55.68 -29.04 6.17
CA LEU A 967 -54.52 -28.70 7.01
C LEU A 967 -54.93 -27.74 8.16
N PRO A 968 -55.78 -28.18 9.11
CA PRO A 968 -56.37 -27.29 10.13
C PRO A 968 -55.36 -26.70 11.12
N ASN A 969 -54.18 -27.33 11.24
CA ASN A 969 -53.11 -26.89 12.13
C ASN A 969 -52.03 -26.06 11.42
N CYS A 970 -52.22 -25.77 10.12
CA CYS A 970 -51.31 -24.95 9.33
C CYS A 970 -51.83 -23.51 9.27
N ARG A 971 -50.98 -22.55 9.64
CA ARG A 971 -51.24 -21.13 9.44
C ARG A 971 -51.01 -20.80 7.96
N ILE A 972 -52.11 -20.64 7.22
CA ILE A 972 -52.09 -20.33 5.79
C ILE A 972 -52.37 -18.84 5.58
N THR A 973 -51.37 -18.11 5.08
CA THR A 973 -51.50 -16.74 4.58
C THR A 973 -51.92 -16.80 3.10
N PRO A 974 -53.15 -16.38 2.74
CA PRO A 974 -53.68 -16.45 1.38
C PRO A 974 -53.23 -15.29 0.49
#